data_AF-A0A448Z5W0-F1
#
_entry.id   AF-A0A448Z5W0-F1
#
_cell.length_a   1.000
_cell.length_b   1.000
_cell.length_c   1.000
_cell.angle_alpha   90.00
_cell.angle_beta   90.00
_cell.angle_gamma   90.00
#
_symmetry.space_group_name_H-M   'P 1'
#
loop_
_entity.id
_entity.type
_entity.pdbx_description
1 polymer ?
#
loop_
_entity_poly.entity_id
_entity_poly.type
_entity_poly.pdbx_seq_one_letter_code
_entity_poly.pdbx_strand_id
1 'polypeptide(L)'
;MAKKKAKKDSVGRTSQPPKPAVAPPDDTNQPPKGAGYLTVVMKAVVLLLLTYGMAVYKVSPSTGRNLEATAESSEKETLASAPPTATPQSESCDHRFRSLLPMAADAKARSLPLMLHRNGEPEACGESTVGEFLEELLKNFRAYGCKPQLDKYRFEAMLTATLHRIMAKNNACHSMETYGDQTKGLLGYCDSGEDHTPILLDHDKLVPLGSKDGSTSLPCHFHTREGLRVTQAKWFSDLVRAASSGENKCEGDNATQTCTATPREAHLYAVPAGRVFMFAPSHVGEIFHLPHVTGASSKAIYLEVLSLKPRVFDVFNFFSRAESKELVDRAIAETSASHRIKRSTTGAGAASLNSKRTSESGFDTHGKTALTIKRRCFSALGFDEYEDGFSDGLQILRYNVSKAYNSHLDYIEDRTGELKHDYDSAGTGGNRFATILLYMSDLGENDGGETVFPHGIRSHIPEEERITKEEALEQLRASDQGSVLEPGSWEESLVAVCRSKLSVRPHSSRAVLFYSQHPNGSVDKNSLHGACPVLNDQKYAANLWVWNTPRDGFAGSPIKKKFRNNGASVAAKNLKITGVFSNSGTDPRMDRAELFYRDQFWGKLGKGDPVLKVNTYQGHVWNVKVDGNIVKTWEISEENGEKQEMTV
;
A
#
# COMPACT_ATOMS: atom_id res chain seq x y z
N MET A 1 -13.97 -43.23 55.82
CA MET A 1 -14.94 -43.38 56.94
C MET A 1 -16.02 -42.32 56.69
N ALA A 2 -17.30 -42.56 56.45
CA ALA A 2 -18.20 -43.62 56.87
C ALA A 2 -19.19 -44.08 55.76
N LYS A 3 -19.55 -45.38 55.84
CA LYS A 3 -20.78 -46.13 55.41
C LYS A 3 -21.29 -45.97 53.95
N LYS A 4 -21.12 -46.90 53.00
CA LYS A 4 -21.63 -48.30 52.79
C LYS A 4 -23.17 -48.50 52.72
N LYS A 5 -23.68 -48.82 51.51
CA LYS A 5 -24.63 -49.90 51.07
C LYS A 5 -25.34 -49.46 49.78
N ALA A 6 -25.71 -50.27 48.79
CA ALA A 6 -25.49 -51.66 48.41
C ALA A 6 -25.99 -51.85 46.95
N LYS A 7 -25.41 -52.80 46.22
CA LYS A 7 -25.86 -53.34 44.91
C LYS A 7 -27.21 -54.05 45.02
N LYS A 8 -28.01 -54.06 43.94
CA LYS A 8 -28.63 -55.29 43.42
C LYS A 8 -29.08 -55.15 41.95
N ASP A 9 -28.78 -56.21 41.20
CA ASP A 9 -29.06 -56.45 39.79
C ASP A 9 -30.55 -56.73 39.49
N SER A 10 -31.00 -56.53 38.25
CA SER A 10 -31.50 -57.62 37.37
C SER A 10 -32.26 -57.14 36.10
N VAL A 11 -31.77 -57.66 34.96
CA VAL A 11 -32.52 -58.32 33.85
C VAL A 11 -33.59 -57.55 33.07
N GLY A 12 -33.21 -57.10 31.87
CA GLY A 12 -33.72 -57.52 30.55
C GLY A 12 -35.23 -57.66 30.28
N ARG A 13 -35.74 -56.84 29.35
CA ARG A 13 -36.72 -57.30 28.35
C ARG A 13 -36.62 -56.51 27.04
N THR A 14 -36.44 -57.24 25.96
CA THR A 14 -36.52 -56.86 24.54
C THR A 14 -37.97 -56.58 24.10
N SER A 15 -38.21 -55.53 23.31
CA SER A 15 -39.27 -55.51 22.29
C SER A 15 -38.99 -54.48 21.19
N GLN A 16 -39.26 -54.93 19.97
CA GLN A 16 -38.98 -54.40 18.62
C GLN A 16 -39.67 -53.06 18.23
N PRO A 17 -39.31 -52.47 17.06
CA PRO A 17 -39.59 -51.08 16.70
C PRO A 17 -40.95 -50.91 15.99
N PRO A 18 -41.55 -49.70 15.98
CA PRO A 18 -42.71 -49.43 15.15
C PRO A 18 -42.31 -49.09 13.70
N LYS A 19 -43.02 -49.73 12.76
CA LYS A 19 -42.99 -49.56 11.30
C LYS A 19 -43.77 -48.30 10.84
N PRO A 20 -43.63 -47.87 9.57
CA PRO A 20 -43.80 -46.48 9.15
C PRO A 20 -45.25 -46.09 8.92
N ALA A 21 -45.57 -44.82 9.17
CA ALA A 21 -46.87 -44.23 8.85
C ALA A 21 -46.86 -43.64 7.42
N VAL A 22 -47.90 -44.00 6.68
CA VAL A 22 -48.22 -43.61 5.31
C VAL A 22 -48.85 -42.21 5.28
N ALA A 23 -48.53 -41.43 4.25
CA ALA A 23 -49.00 -40.07 4.00
C ALA A 23 -50.49 -39.98 3.62
N PRO A 24 -51.19 -38.89 3.97
CA PRO A 24 -52.43 -38.45 3.31
C PRO A 24 -52.18 -37.23 2.37
N PRO A 25 -53.15 -36.88 1.51
CA PRO A 25 -52.88 -36.30 0.19
C PRO A 25 -52.72 -34.77 0.16
N ASP A 26 -52.06 -34.37 -0.92
CA ASP A 26 -51.83 -33.03 -1.44
C ASP A 26 -53.12 -32.38 -1.96
N ASP A 27 -53.49 -31.21 -1.41
CA ASP A 27 -54.19 -30.14 -2.13
C ASP A 27 -54.20 -28.85 -1.30
N THR A 28 -53.29 -27.91 -1.61
CA THR A 28 -53.66 -26.48 -1.73
C THR A 28 -52.52 -25.73 -2.43
N ASN A 29 -52.76 -25.46 -3.71
CA ASN A 29 -52.02 -24.50 -4.54
C ASN A 29 -52.03 -23.09 -3.92
N GLN A 30 -50.91 -22.64 -3.35
CA GLN A 30 -50.54 -21.22 -3.26
C GLN A 30 -49.00 -21.07 -3.34
N PRO A 31 -48.44 -20.41 -4.36
CA PRO A 31 -47.01 -20.17 -4.43
C PRO A 31 -46.58 -19.09 -3.42
N PRO A 32 -45.42 -19.24 -2.76
CA PRO A 32 -44.88 -18.21 -1.89
C PRO A 32 -44.51 -16.97 -2.72
N LYS A 33 -45.00 -15.81 -2.27
CA LYS A 33 -44.62 -14.49 -2.78
C LYS A 33 -43.13 -14.28 -2.50
N GLY A 34 -42.30 -14.25 -3.54
CA GLY A 34 -40.87 -13.92 -3.38
C GLY A 34 -39.92 -14.29 -4.51
N ALA A 35 -40.35 -15.07 -5.52
CA ALA A 35 -39.46 -15.54 -6.60
C ALA A 35 -39.61 -14.81 -7.95
N GLY A 36 -40.33 -13.68 -8.00
CA GLY A 36 -40.60 -12.93 -9.25
C GLY A 36 -39.62 -11.79 -9.57
N TYR A 37 -38.82 -11.34 -8.60
CA TYR A 37 -37.96 -10.16 -8.76
C TYR A 37 -36.58 -10.51 -9.35
N LEU A 38 -36.05 -11.70 -9.07
CA LEU A 38 -34.69 -12.09 -9.46
C LEU A 38 -34.58 -12.48 -10.95
N THR A 39 -35.65 -13.01 -11.55
CA THR A 39 -35.65 -13.44 -12.96
C THR A 39 -35.86 -12.26 -13.93
N VAL A 40 -36.50 -11.18 -13.49
CA VAL A 40 -36.67 -9.94 -14.27
C VAL A 40 -35.38 -9.11 -14.25
N VAL A 41 -34.66 -9.09 -13.12
CA VAL A 41 -33.37 -8.38 -12.99
C VAL A 41 -32.26 -9.08 -13.79
N MET A 42 -32.19 -10.43 -13.80
CA MET A 42 -31.18 -11.12 -14.63
C MET A 42 -31.43 -10.99 -16.14
N LYS A 43 -32.70 -10.93 -16.60
CA LYS A 43 -33.00 -10.67 -18.02
C LYS A 43 -32.69 -9.23 -18.43
N ALA A 44 -32.85 -8.25 -17.54
CA ALA A 44 -32.49 -6.86 -17.80
C ALA A 44 -30.95 -6.66 -17.85
N VAL A 45 -30.18 -7.35 -17.00
CA VAL A 45 -28.71 -7.26 -16.98
C VAL A 45 -28.08 -7.93 -18.21
N VAL A 46 -28.64 -9.05 -18.70
CA VAL A 46 -28.16 -9.70 -19.94
C VAL A 46 -28.50 -8.87 -21.18
N LEU A 47 -29.62 -8.14 -21.19
CA LEU A 47 -29.99 -7.25 -22.31
C LEU A 47 -29.17 -5.95 -22.31
N LEU A 48 -28.74 -5.45 -21.15
CA LEU A 48 -27.81 -4.32 -21.03
C LEU A 48 -26.37 -4.68 -21.44
N LEU A 49 -25.93 -5.91 -21.18
CA LEU A 49 -24.60 -6.39 -21.59
C LEU A 49 -24.51 -6.70 -23.10
N LEU A 50 -25.62 -6.97 -23.77
CA LEU A 50 -25.66 -7.21 -25.22
C LEU A 50 -25.79 -5.93 -26.06
N THR A 51 -26.16 -4.80 -25.45
CA THR A 51 -26.33 -3.51 -26.17
C THR A 51 -25.11 -2.58 -26.08
N TYR A 52 -24.22 -2.78 -25.11
CA TYR A 52 -22.97 -1.99 -24.97
C TYR A 52 -21.73 -2.61 -25.63
N GLY A 53 -21.91 -3.69 -26.40
CA GLY A 53 -20.83 -4.50 -26.97
C GLY A 53 -20.60 -4.34 -28.47
N MET A 54 -20.78 -3.16 -29.09
CA MET A 54 -20.29 -2.90 -30.46
C MET A 54 -19.96 -1.41 -30.70
N ALA A 55 -18.72 -1.01 -30.42
CA ALA A 55 -18.09 0.13 -31.08
C ALA A 55 -16.78 -0.38 -31.72
N VAL A 56 -16.89 -0.79 -32.97
CA VAL A 56 -15.77 -1.21 -33.83
C VAL A 56 -14.95 0.02 -34.18
N TYR A 57 -13.73 0.14 -33.64
CA TYR A 57 -12.74 1.09 -34.14
C TYR A 57 -12.26 0.63 -35.53
N LYS A 58 -12.74 1.32 -36.58
CA LYS A 58 -12.20 1.23 -37.94
C LYS A 58 -10.87 2.00 -37.98
N VAL A 59 -9.75 1.28 -37.99
CA VAL A 59 -8.44 1.84 -38.33
C VAL A 59 -8.34 1.91 -39.85
N SER A 60 -8.13 3.10 -40.39
CA SER A 60 -7.83 3.31 -41.81
C SER A 60 -6.31 3.25 -42.02
N PRO A 61 -5.79 2.58 -43.07
CA PRO A 61 -4.36 2.42 -43.27
C PRO A 61 -3.77 3.63 -44.00
N SER A 62 -2.84 4.34 -43.37
CA SER A 62 -1.98 5.30 -44.08
C SER A 62 -0.79 4.55 -44.69
N THR A 63 -0.70 4.72 -46.01
CA THR A 63 0.33 4.22 -46.92
C THR A 63 1.75 4.54 -46.45
N GLY A 64 2.59 3.50 -46.38
CA GLY A 64 4.04 3.64 -46.36
C GLY A 64 4.55 4.17 -47.70
N ARG A 65 5.42 5.17 -47.64
CA ARG A 65 6.37 5.47 -48.72
C ARG A 65 7.78 5.41 -48.15
N ASN A 66 8.56 4.53 -48.75
CA ASN A 66 10.01 4.47 -48.68
C ASN A 66 10.62 5.83 -49.01
N LEU A 67 11.66 6.21 -48.28
CA LEU A 67 12.68 7.13 -48.80
C LEU A 67 14.05 6.55 -48.44
N GLU A 68 14.70 6.05 -49.50
CA GLU A 68 16.08 5.60 -49.54
C GLU A 68 17.05 6.77 -49.33
N ALA A 69 18.21 6.42 -48.78
CA ALA A 69 19.38 7.27 -48.71
C ALA A 69 19.97 7.51 -50.11
N THR A 70 20.31 8.76 -50.43
CA THR A 70 21.33 9.08 -51.43
C THR A 70 22.19 10.24 -50.90
N ALA A 71 23.49 10.10 -51.13
CA ALA A 71 24.53 11.06 -50.81
C ALA A 71 24.95 11.85 -52.06
N GLU A 72 25.75 12.91 -51.85
CA GLU A 72 26.44 13.80 -52.82
C GLU A 72 25.58 14.96 -53.35
N SER A 73 26.05 16.20 -53.53
CA SER A 73 27.40 16.80 -53.57
C SER A 73 27.32 18.31 -53.28
N SER A 74 28.51 18.93 -53.16
CA SER A 74 28.80 20.32 -52.82
C SER A 74 28.29 21.37 -53.81
N GLU A 75 27.89 22.54 -53.29
CA GLU A 75 28.19 23.82 -53.93
C GLU A 75 28.35 24.93 -52.88
N LYS A 76 29.41 25.73 -53.05
CA LYS A 76 29.79 26.88 -52.23
C LYS A 76 28.92 28.07 -52.61
N GLU A 77 28.37 28.77 -51.62
CA GLU A 77 28.03 30.18 -51.80
C GLU A 77 28.23 30.99 -50.51
N THR A 78 28.50 32.27 -50.75
CA THR A 78 29.37 33.16 -49.98
C THR A 78 28.76 33.82 -48.76
N LEU A 79 29.67 34.11 -47.83
CA LEU A 79 29.58 34.93 -46.63
C LEU A 79 28.78 36.24 -46.82
N ALA A 80 27.69 36.40 -46.08
CA ALA A 80 27.12 37.71 -45.73
C ALA A 80 26.85 37.73 -44.22
N SER A 81 27.61 38.57 -43.51
CA SER A 81 27.51 38.79 -42.07
C SER A 81 26.19 39.47 -41.71
N ALA A 82 25.27 38.73 -41.07
CA ALA A 82 24.14 39.30 -40.35
C ALA A 82 24.58 39.73 -38.93
N PRO A 83 24.04 40.83 -38.38
CA PRO A 83 24.48 41.41 -37.12
C PRO A 83 24.18 40.48 -35.93
N PRO A 84 24.89 40.61 -34.80
CA PRO A 84 24.68 39.75 -33.64
C PRO A 84 23.29 40.00 -33.07
N THR A 85 22.33 39.16 -33.44
CA THR A 85 21.01 39.13 -32.83
C THR A 85 21.15 38.61 -31.41
N ALA A 86 20.89 39.53 -30.48
CA ALA A 86 20.39 39.33 -29.13
C ALA A 86 21.10 38.28 -28.26
N THR A 87 21.80 38.78 -27.25
CA THR A 87 21.93 38.09 -25.96
C THR A 87 20.62 37.40 -25.59
N PRO A 88 20.64 36.15 -25.09
CA PRO A 88 19.42 35.46 -24.66
C PRO A 88 18.79 36.30 -23.55
N GLN A 89 17.68 36.97 -23.86
CA GLN A 89 16.88 37.68 -22.87
C GLN A 89 16.51 36.66 -21.80
N SER A 90 16.87 36.94 -20.55
CA SER A 90 16.45 36.14 -19.42
C SER A 90 14.92 36.03 -19.45
N GLU A 91 14.38 34.84 -19.73
CA GLU A 91 12.93 34.62 -19.66
C GLU A 91 12.40 35.18 -18.33
N SER A 92 11.36 36.02 -18.42
CA SER A 92 10.77 36.65 -17.24
C SER A 92 10.26 35.60 -16.25
N CYS A 93 10.29 35.91 -14.95
CA CYS A 93 9.83 34.99 -13.90
C CYS A 93 8.41 34.45 -14.17
N ASP A 94 7.55 35.30 -14.72
CA ASP A 94 6.18 34.97 -15.08
C ASP A 94 6.10 33.98 -16.26
N HIS A 95 7.00 34.11 -17.23
CA HIS A 95 7.11 33.15 -18.34
C HIS A 95 7.53 31.77 -17.81
N ARG A 96 8.54 31.73 -16.94
CA ARG A 96 9.00 30.49 -16.28
C ARG A 96 7.89 29.86 -15.45
N PHE A 97 7.19 30.65 -14.64
CA PHE A 97 6.05 30.17 -13.86
C PHE A 97 4.94 29.59 -14.73
N ARG A 98 4.60 30.26 -15.85
CA ARG A 98 3.61 29.76 -16.82
C ARG A 98 4.05 28.47 -17.49
N SER A 99 5.35 28.31 -17.78
CA SER A 99 5.88 27.04 -18.32
C SER A 99 5.78 25.88 -17.32
N LEU A 100 5.86 26.16 -16.01
CA LEU A 100 5.67 25.16 -14.95
C LEU A 100 4.20 24.78 -14.76
N LEU A 101 3.27 25.70 -15.06
CA LEU A 101 1.83 25.56 -14.88
C LEU A 101 1.09 25.97 -16.17
N PRO A 102 1.14 25.15 -17.24
CA PRO A 102 0.57 25.51 -18.54
C PRO A 102 -0.96 25.76 -18.52
N MET A 103 -1.65 25.39 -17.44
CA MET A 103 -3.10 25.56 -17.27
C MET A 103 -3.55 26.90 -16.69
N ALA A 104 -2.65 27.85 -16.43
CA ALA A 104 -2.96 29.09 -15.72
C ALA A 104 -4.00 30.01 -16.42
N ALA A 105 -4.31 29.80 -17.71
CA ALA A 105 -5.28 30.61 -18.45
C ALA A 105 -6.74 30.13 -18.25
N ASP A 106 -6.99 28.81 -18.31
CA ASP A 106 -8.37 28.27 -18.32
C ASP A 106 -8.93 28.01 -16.91
N ALA A 107 -8.07 27.69 -15.93
CA ALA A 107 -8.49 27.36 -14.57
C ALA A 107 -8.94 28.59 -13.76
N LYS A 108 -8.32 29.77 -14.00
CA LYS A 108 -8.68 31.02 -13.32
C LYS A 108 -10.13 31.45 -13.59
N ALA A 109 -10.69 31.06 -14.75
CA ALA A 109 -12.02 31.44 -15.17
C ALA A 109 -13.17 30.64 -14.51
N ARG A 110 -12.88 29.49 -13.87
CA ARG A 110 -13.92 28.53 -13.43
C ARG A 110 -14.25 28.52 -11.94
N SER A 111 -13.58 29.31 -11.11
CA SER A 111 -13.78 29.33 -9.64
C SER A 111 -13.76 27.94 -8.99
N LEU A 112 -12.88 27.05 -9.44
CA LEU A 112 -12.78 25.67 -8.96
C LEU A 112 -12.35 25.65 -7.48
N PRO A 113 -13.14 25.06 -6.55
CA PRO A 113 -12.73 24.91 -5.16
C PRO A 113 -11.51 24.00 -5.02
N LEU A 114 -10.60 24.39 -4.14
CA LEU A 114 -9.42 23.65 -3.72
C LEU A 114 -9.60 23.30 -2.23
N MET A 115 -9.75 22.01 -1.96
CA MET A 115 -9.94 21.47 -0.62
C MET A 115 -8.61 20.96 -0.08
N LEU A 116 -8.23 21.42 1.10
CA LEU A 116 -7.08 20.92 1.84
C LEU A 116 -7.53 19.98 2.94
N HIS A 117 -6.94 18.79 2.95
CA HIS A 117 -7.20 17.73 3.91
C HIS A 117 -5.95 17.47 4.73
N ARG A 118 -6.13 17.08 5.99
CA ARG A 118 -5.06 16.45 6.77
C ARG A 118 -4.96 14.98 6.39
N ASN A 119 -3.76 14.42 6.50
CA ASN A 119 -3.50 13.01 6.18
C ASN A 119 -4.49 12.09 6.90
N GLY A 120 -5.16 11.23 6.13
CA GLY A 120 -6.12 10.26 6.65
C GLY A 120 -7.47 10.80 7.12
N GLU A 121 -7.76 12.10 6.97
CA GLU A 121 -9.07 12.68 7.28
C GLU A 121 -9.92 12.86 6.01
N PRO A 122 -11.20 12.44 6.03
CA PRO A 122 -12.07 12.56 4.85
C PRO A 122 -12.63 13.97 4.67
N GLU A 123 -12.69 14.75 5.76
CA GLU A 123 -13.21 16.11 5.77
C GLU A 123 -12.09 17.13 5.55
N ALA A 124 -12.38 18.13 4.73
CA ALA A 124 -11.43 19.20 4.46
C ALA A 124 -11.25 20.05 5.72
N CYS A 125 -10.00 20.31 6.07
CA CYS A 125 -9.66 21.27 7.11
C CYS A 125 -9.60 22.70 6.56
N GLY A 126 -9.67 22.90 5.24
CA GLY A 126 -9.59 24.24 4.67
C GLY A 126 -9.93 24.27 3.19
N GLU A 127 -10.32 25.46 2.71
CA GLU A 127 -10.82 25.67 1.36
C GLU A 127 -10.32 27.02 0.81
N SER A 128 -10.08 27.05 -0.50
CA SER A 128 -9.83 28.27 -1.28
C SER A 128 -10.21 28.00 -2.75
N THR A 129 -10.02 28.97 -3.65
CA THR A 129 -10.17 28.74 -5.08
C THR A 129 -8.82 28.48 -5.75
N VAL A 130 -8.80 27.72 -6.84
CA VAL A 130 -7.59 27.51 -7.65
C VAL A 130 -7.01 28.85 -8.15
N GLY A 131 -7.85 29.85 -8.43
CA GLY A 131 -7.41 31.18 -8.84
C GLY A 131 -6.58 31.88 -7.76
N GLU A 132 -7.10 31.95 -6.54
CA GLU A 132 -6.38 32.51 -5.38
C GLU A 132 -5.09 31.75 -5.09
N PHE A 133 -5.15 30.41 -5.19
CA PHE A 133 -3.98 29.56 -5.00
C PHE A 133 -2.86 29.87 -6.00
N LEU A 134 -3.19 29.96 -7.30
CA LEU A 134 -2.20 30.24 -8.34
C LEU A 134 -1.57 31.63 -8.19
N GLU A 135 -2.35 32.63 -7.77
CA GLU A 135 -1.84 33.97 -7.50
C GLU A 135 -0.85 33.98 -6.32
N GLU A 136 -1.17 33.29 -5.23
CA GLU A 136 -0.27 33.21 -4.07
C GLU A 136 0.96 32.34 -4.37
N LEU A 137 0.81 31.27 -5.14
CA LEU A 137 1.92 30.43 -5.60
C LEU A 137 2.91 31.22 -6.46
N LEU A 138 2.42 32.08 -7.37
CA LEU A 138 3.27 32.96 -8.18
C LEU A 138 4.05 33.96 -7.31
N LYS A 139 3.42 34.54 -6.29
CA LYS A 139 4.11 35.43 -5.34
C LYS A 139 5.24 34.69 -4.62
N ASN A 140 4.98 33.47 -4.15
CA ASN A 140 6.03 32.65 -3.54
C ASN A 140 7.11 32.29 -4.55
N PHE A 141 6.78 31.83 -5.75
CA PHE A 141 7.77 31.53 -6.78
C PHE A 141 8.73 32.70 -7.06
N ARG A 142 8.20 33.93 -7.10
CA ARG A 142 9.00 35.16 -7.19
C ARG A 142 9.91 35.36 -5.96
N ALA A 143 9.38 35.18 -4.75
CA ALA A 143 10.15 35.32 -3.51
C ALA A 143 11.29 34.28 -3.39
N TYR A 144 11.12 33.09 -3.97
CA TYR A 144 12.15 32.04 -4.01
C TYR A 144 13.15 32.19 -5.19
N GLY A 145 13.15 33.34 -5.86
CA GLY A 145 14.15 33.69 -6.86
C GLY A 145 13.91 33.10 -8.25
N CYS A 146 12.68 32.70 -8.58
CA CYS A 146 12.26 32.34 -9.94
C CYS A 146 13.10 31.24 -10.61
N LYS A 147 13.59 30.28 -9.80
CA LYS A 147 14.49 29.23 -10.31
C LYS A 147 13.77 28.36 -11.35
N PRO A 148 14.40 28.07 -12.50
CA PRO A 148 13.76 27.33 -13.60
C PRO A 148 13.48 25.86 -13.29
N GLN A 149 14.23 25.26 -12.35
CA GLN A 149 13.99 23.91 -11.87
C GLN A 149 13.83 23.94 -10.35
N LEU A 150 12.69 23.44 -9.89
CA LEU A 150 12.43 23.15 -8.49
C LEU A 150 12.52 21.64 -8.33
N ASP A 151 13.46 21.18 -7.51
CA ASP A 151 13.39 19.81 -7.00
C ASP A 151 12.14 19.63 -6.11
N LYS A 152 11.81 18.37 -5.80
CA LYS A 152 10.60 18.05 -5.04
C LYS A 152 10.54 18.76 -3.68
N TYR A 153 11.66 18.88 -2.97
CA TYR A 153 11.71 19.46 -1.63
C TYR A 153 11.47 20.97 -1.64
N ARG A 154 12.07 21.67 -2.61
CA ARG A 154 11.81 23.10 -2.82
C ARG A 154 10.37 23.35 -3.25
N PHE A 155 9.83 22.48 -4.10
CA PHE A 155 8.43 22.56 -4.51
C PHE A 155 7.47 22.34 -3.34
N GLU A 156 7.69 21.32 -2.50
CA GLU A 156 6.91 21.03 -1.29
C GLU A 156 6.97 22.18 -0.28
N ALA A 157 8.14 22.79 -0.07
CA ALA A 157 8.28 23.98 0.78
C ALA A 157 7.51 25.17 0.21
N MET A 158 7.62 25.44 -1.09
CA MET A 158 6.86 26.50 -1.76
C MET A 158 5.34 26.26 -1.67
N LEU A 159 4.90 25.02 -1.85
CA LEU A 159 3.49 24.62 -1.77
C LEU A 159 2.96 24.77 -0.35
N THR A 160 3.71 24.31 0.65
CA THR A 160 3.36 24.48 2.08
C THR A 160 3.26 25.95 2.46
N ALA A 161 4.23 26.79 2.07
CA ALA A 161 4.20 28.22 2.36
C ALA A 161 2.98 28.92 1.71
N THR A 162 2.63 28.50 0.48
CA THR A 162 1.47 29.00 -0.24
C THR A 162 0.17 28.65 0.49
N LEU A 163 -0.03 27.36 0.78
CA LEU A 163 -1.23 26.88 1.47
C LEU A 163 -1.33 27.45 2.88
N HIS A 164 -0.22 27.54 3.63
CA HIS A 164 -0.24 28.14 4.96
C HIS A 164 -0.78 29.57 4.95
N ARG A 165 -0.36 30.42 4.00
CA ARG A 165 -0.85 31.81 3.90
C ARG A 165 -2.33 31.89 3.51
N ILE A 166 -2.78 31.02 2.63
CA ILE A 166 -4.19 30.97 2.22
C ILE A 166 -5.04 30.52 3.42
N MET A 167 -4.62 29.46 4.12
CA MET A 167 -5.34 28.88 5.24
C MET A 167 -5.27 29.69 6.54
N ALA A 168 -4.23 30.53 6.71
CA ALA A 168 -4.10 31.42 7.87
C ALA A 168 -5.28 32.39 8.04
N LYS A 169 -6.02 32.67 6.96
CA LYS A 169 -7.23 33.51 7.00
C LYS A 169 -8.40 32.85 7.72
N ASN A 170 -8.48 31.51 7.69
CA ASN A 170 -9.65 30.74 8.15
C ASN A 170 -9.36 29.86 9.37
N ASN A 171 -8.11 29.82 9.86
CA ASN A 171 -7.69 29.12 11.09
C ASN A 171 -8.06 27.62 11.16
N ALA A 172 -8.17 26.94 10.02
CA ALA A 172 -8.92 25.68 9.95
C ALA A 172 -8.06 24.39 9.82
N CYS A 173 -6.79 24.48 9.41
CA CYS A 173 -5.88 23.32 9.22
C CYS A 173 -4.78 23.21 10.29
N HIS A 174 -5.12 23.33 11.57
CA HIS A 174 -4.17 23.08 12.66
C HIS A 174 -4.03 21.59 12.96
N SER A 175 -3.01 21.20 13.71
CA SER A 175 -2.94 19.84 14.24
C SER A 175 -4.08 19.61 15.24
N MET A 176 -4.73 18.44 15.30
CA MET A 176 -5.59 18.13 16.46
C MET A 176 -4.79 17.60 17.65
N GLU A 177 -3.48 17.42 17.47
CA GLU A 177 -2.63 16.75 18.44
C GLU A 177 -1.93 17.75 19.36
N THR A 178 -1.68 17.32 20.59
CA THR A 178 -1.11 18.18 21.64
C THR A 178 0.38 18.52 21.43
N TYR A 179 1.01 18.00 20.39
CA TYR A 179 2.47 18.04 20.22
C TYR A 179 2.97 19.07 19.21
N GLY A 180 2.09 19.55 18.30
CA GLY A 180 2.42 20.62 17.36
C GLY A 180 2.14 22.00 17.96
N ASP A 181 2.86 23.02 17.49
CA ASP A 181 2.54 24.39 17.85
C ASP A 181 1.23 24.82 17.15
N GLN A 182 0.14 24.73 17.91
CA GLN A 182 -1.21 25.11 17.51
C GLN A 182 -1.36 26.59 17.15
N THR A 183 -0.35 27.43 17.43
CA THR A 183 -0.36 28.82 17.00
C THR A 183 0.16 28.99 15.56
N LYS A 184 0.82 27.97 15.00
CA LYS A 184 1.46 28.00 13.68
C LYS A 184 0.60 27.50 12.52
N GLY A 185 -0.67 27.14 12.73
CA GLY A 185 -1.54 26.74 11.61
C GLY A 185 -1.06 25.47 10.94
N LEU A 186 -1.16 25.48 9.60
CA LEU A 186 -0.65 24.39 8.76
C LEU A 186 0.83 24.09 9.01
N LEU A 187 1.67 25.08 9.35
CA LEU A 187 3.09 24.83 9.62
C LEU A 187 3.29 23.98 10.89
N GLY A 188 2.47 24.20 11.92
CA GLY A 188 2.48 23.38 13.14
C GLY A 188 1.90 21.97 12.93
N TYR A 189 1.11 21.77 11.87
CA TYR A 189 0.70 20.43 11.43
C TYR A 189 1.81 19.73 10.64
N CYS A 190 2.46 20.44 9.72
CA CYS A 190 3.51 19.88 8.87
C CYS A 190 4.77 19.49 9.65
N ASP A 191 5.10 20.26 10.69
CA ASP A 191 6.22 20.01 11.58
C ASP A 191 5.70 19.58 12.95
N SER A 192 5.78 18.29 13.22
CA SER A 192 5.34 17.72 14.50
C SER A 192 6.35 17.94 15.64
N GLY A 193 7.46 18.63 15.37
CA GLY A 193 8.53 18.90 16.34
C GLY A 193 9.56 17.77 16.47
N GLU A 194 10.64 18.04 17.19
CA GLU A 194 11.83 17.18 17.25
C GLU A 194 11.58 15.78 17.83
N ASP A 195 10.62 15.64 18.74
CA ASP A 195 10.30 14.35 19.39
C ASP A 195 9.24 13.52 18.62
N HIS A 196 8.57 14.10 17.62
CA HIS A 196 7.49 13.45 16.87
C HIS A 196 7.65 13.48 15.35
N THR A 197 8.75 14.05 14.84
CA THR A 197 9.07 14.05 13.42
C THR A 197 10.11 12.97 13.14
N PRO A 198 9.75 11.85 12.48
CA PRO A 198 10.73 10.84 12.09
C PRO A 198 11.78 11.43 11.16
N ILE A 199 13.05 11.13 11.45
CA ILE A 199 14.18 11.54 10.61
C ILE A 199 14.40 10.46 9.56
N LEU A 200 13.90 10.70 8.34
CA LEU A 200 14.09 9.82 7.19
C LEU A 200 15.40 10.11 6.46
N LEU A 201 15.77 9.23 5.51
CA LEU A 201 17.02 9.32 4.74
C LEU A 201 17.17 10.64 3.97
N ASP A 202 16.07 11.28 3.61
CA ASP A 202 16.05 12.54 2.88
C ASP A 202 15.67 13.76 3.73
N HIS A 203 15.65 13.61 5.06
CA HIS A 203 15.26 14.68 5.99
C HIS A 203 16.13 15.93 5.82
N ASP A 204 17.44 15.78 5.61
CA ASP A 204 18.37 16.91 5.39
C ASP A 204 18.14 17.65 4.06
N LYS A 205 17.34 17.09 3.15
CA LYS A 205 16.96 17.73 1.89
C LYS A 205 15.70 18.59 2.02
N LEU A 206 14.93 18.43 3.10
CA LEU A 206 13.77 19.27 3.38
C LEU A 206 14.21 20.73 3.46
N VAL A 207 13.38 21.64 2.94
CA VAL A 207 13.67 23.08 2.94
C VAL A 207 12.81 23.73 4.03
N PRO A 208 13.39 24.12 5.19
CA PRO A 208 12.63 24.70 6.28
C PRO A 208 12.00 26.05 5.89
N LEU A 209 10.84 26.33 6.45
CA LEU A 209 10.09 27.56 6.25
C LEU A 209 10.26 28.47 7.47
N GLY A 210 10.79 29.68 7.24
CA GLY A 210 10.95 30.68 8.29
C GLY A 210 9.64 31.38 8.63
N SER A 211 9.45 31.65 9.93
CA SER A 211 8.35 32.41 10.50
C SER A 211 8.81 33.80 10.96
N LYS A 212 7.86 34.73 11.14
CA LYS A 212 8.15 36.12 11.55
C LYS A 212 8.79 36.24 12.94
N ASP A 213 8.58 35.24 13.78
CA ASP A 213 9.16 35.13 15.13
C ASP A 213 10.60 34.57 15.13
N GLY A 214 11.16 34.28 13.95
CA GLY A 214 12.48 33.69 13.80
C GLY A 214 12.50 32.16 13.93
N SER A 215 11.37 31.52 14.22
CA SER A 215 11.28 30.06 14.24
C SER A 215 11.25 29.49 12.81
N THR A 216 11.57 28.21 12.68
CA THR A 216 11.43 27.49 11.41
C THR A 216 10.47 26.31 11.57
N SER A 217 9.86 25.89 10.46
CA SER A 217 9.01 24.70 10.41
C SER A 217 9.30 23.89 9.15
N LEU A 218 9.33 22.58 9.30
CA LEU A 218 9.45 21.65 8.18
C LEU A 218 8.19 21.67 7.29
N PRO A 219 8.35 21.48 5.97
CA PRO A 219 7.21 21.48 5.06
C PRO A 219 6.45 20.14 5.09
N CYS A 220 5.17 20.17 4.74
CA CYS A 220 4.43 18.96 4.41
C CYS A 220 4.87 18.45 3.03
N HIS A 221 4.64 17.17 2.79
CA HIS A 221 4.46 16.67 1.43
C HIS A 221 2.97 16.47 1.15
N PHE A 222 2.61 16.42 -0.13
CA PHE A 222 1.20 16.50 -0.54
C PHE A 222 0.84 15.35 -1.47
N HIS A 223 -0.40 14.87 -1.38
CA HIS A 223 -0.94 13.81 -2.23
C HIS A 223 -2.31 14.20 -2.79
N THR A 224 -2.69 13.59 -3.91
CA THR A 224 -4.09 13.59 -4.36
C THR A 224 -4.92 12.62 -3.51
N ARG A 225 -6.26 12.63 -3.68
CA ARG A 225 -7.15 11.66 -3.01
C ARG A 225 -6.79 10.21 -3.33
N GLU A 226 -6.32 9.98 -4.56
CA GLU A 226 -5.88 8.69 -5.07
C GLU A 226 -4.49 8.31 -4.56
N GLY A 227 -3.83 9.13 -3.75
CA GLY A 227 -2.53 8.81 -3.16
C GLY A 227 -1.33 9.10 -4.06
N LEU A 228 -1.51 9.72 -5.22
CA LEU A 228 -0.39 10.22 -6.03
C LEU A 228 0.28 11.39 -5.30
N ARG A 229 1.56 11.25 -4.92
CA ARG A 229 2.35 12.35 -4.35
C ARG A 229 2.41 13.52 -5.34
N VAL A 230 2.47 14.75 -4.87
CA VAL A 230 2.51 16.00 -5.67
C VAL A 230 3.90 16.65 -5.55
N THR A 231 4.87 16.19 -6.35
CA THR A 231 6.27 16.64 -6.29
C THR A 231 6.63 17.76 -7.26
N GLN A 232 5.76 18.07 -8.22
CA GLN A 232 6.01 19.09 -9.24
C GLN A 232 4.72 19.75 -9.73
N ALA A 233 4.88 20.95 -10.29
CA ALA A 233 3.79 21.78 -10.79
C ALA A 233 2.90 21.11 -11.87
N LYS A 234 3.49 20.22 -12.69
CA LYS A 234 2.75 19.43 -13.67
C LYS A 234 1.65 18.58 -13.02
N TRP A 235 1.94 17.98 -11.87
CA TRP A 235 0.98 17.10 -11.18
C TRP A 235 -0.15 17.90 -10.55
N PHE A 236 0.12 19.12 -10.07
CA PHE A 236 -0.95 20.06 -9.71
C PHE A 236 -1.82 20.43 -10.92
N SER A 237 -1.21 20.63 -12.10
CA SER A 237 -1.97 20.85 -13.34
C SER A 237 -2.86 19.64 -13.68
N ASP A 238 -2.34 18.42 -13.50
CA ASP A 238 -3.11 17.19 -13.72
C ASP A 238 -4.28 17.06 -12.73
N LEU A 239 -4.09 17.42 -11.46
CA LEU A 239 -5.14 17.49 -10.44
C LEU A 239 -6.25 18.48 -10.85
N VAL A 240 -5.87 19.71 -11.20
CA VAL A 240 -6.83 20.74 -11.63
C VAL A 240 -7.55 20.32 -12.91
N ARG A 241 -6.85 19.68 -13.85
CA ARG A 241 -7.46 19.16 -15.09
C ARG A 241 -8.47 18.05 -14.78
N ALA A 242 -8.12 17.11 -13.92
CA ALA A 242 -8.99 15.99 -13.52
C ALA A 242 -10.27 16.52 -12.84
N ALA A 243 -10.11 17.44 -11.90
CA ALA A 243 -11.24 18.15 -11.30
C ALA A 243 -12.02 18.97 -12.35
N SER A 244 -11.34 19.57 -13.34
CA SER A 244 -12.00 20.31 -14.43
C SER A 244 -12.71 19.43 -15.45
N SER A 245 -12.45 18.11 -15.50
CA SER A 245 -12.99 17.18 -16.50
C SER A 245 -14.13 16.26 -16.03
N GLY A 246 -14.61 16.40 -14.79
CA GLY A 246 -15.68 15.56 -14.20
C GLY A 246 -16.96 15.40 -15.04
N GLU A 247 -17.82 14.45 -14.68
CA GLU A 247 -19.02 14.09 -15.44
C GLU A 247 -20.22 14.98 -15.10
N ASN A 248 -21.08 15.24 -16.08
CA ASN A 248 -22.43 15.74 -15.80
C ASN A 248 -23.29 14.53 -15.43
N LYS A 249 -23.80 14.47 -14.19
CA LYS A 249 -24.87 13.52 -13.87
C LYS A 249 -26.16 14.08 -14.43
N CYS A 250 -26.67 13.40 -15.44
CA CYS A 250 -27.90 13.79 -16.12
C CYS A 250 -28.96 12.72 -15.88
N GLU A 251 -30.05 13.09 -15.23
CA GLU A 251 -31.21 12.21 -15.00
C GLU A 251 -32.41 12.71 -15.82
N GLY A 252 -33.09 11.79 -16.50
CA GLY A 252 -34.29 12.02 -17.31
C GLY A 252 -34.24 11.39 -18.71
N ASP A 253 -35.40 11.04 -19.27
CA ASP A 253 -35.52 10.63 -20.68
C ASP A 253 -35.23 11.81 -21.61
N ASN A 254 -34.80 11.54 -22.85
CA ASN A 254 -34.26 12.50 -23.85
C ASN A 254 -35.02 13.83 -24.05
N ALA A 255 -36.26 13.98 -23.54
CA ALA A 255 -37.05 15.22 -23.60
C ALA A 255 -37.01 16.09 -22.32
N THR A 256 -36.55 15.55 -21.18
CA THR A 256 -36.50 16.25 -19.88
C THR A 256 -35.23 15.91 -19.09
N GLN A 257 -34.09 15.83 -19.79
CA GLN A 257 -32.81 15.55 -19.17
C GLN A 257 -32.35 16.73 -18.30
N THR A 258 -32.42 16.57 -16.99
CA THR A 258 -31.89 17.52 -16.02
C THR A 258 -30.49 17.08 -15.62
N CYS A 259 -29.49 17.87 -16.01
CA CYS A 259 -28.11 17.66 -15.61
C CYS A 259 -27.79 18.49 -14.37
N THR A 260 -27.48 17.83 -13.26
CA THR A 260 -26.91 18.49 -12.08
C THR A 260 -25.40 18.41 -12.16
N ALA A 261 -24.76 19.57 -12.28
CA ALA A 261 -23.32 19.66 -12.12
C ALA A 261 -23.01 19.64 -10.61
N THR A 262 -22.51 18.51 -10.10
CA THR A 262 -21.90 18.52 -8.77
C THR A 262 -20.67 19.46 -8.81
N PRO A 263 -20.48 20.33 -7.80
CA PRO A 263 -19.27 21.13 -7.68
C PRO A 263 -18.05 20.22 -7.80
N ARG A 264 -17.13 20.56 -8.71
CA ARG A 264 -15.92 19.77 -8.90
C ARG A 264 -14.86 20.34 -7.97
N GLU A 265 -14.39 19.53 -7.03
CA GLU A 265 -13.42 19.93 -6.02
C GLU A 265 -12.04 19.36 -6.36
N ALA A 266 -11.00 20.16 -6.18
CA ALA A 266 -9.62 19.68 -6.23
C ALA A 266 -9.16 19.36 -4.80
N HIS A 267 -8.89 18.10 -4.50
CA HIS A 267 -8.48 17.68 -3.15
C HIS A 267 -6.96 17.51 -3.05
N LEU A 268 -6.36 18.13 -2.03
CA LEU A 268 -4.97 17.93 -1.63
C LEU A 268 -4.90 17.41 -0.19
N TYR A 269 -4.11 16.37 0.02
CA TYR A 269 -3.86 15.78 1.33
C TYR A 269 -2.46 16.18 1.80
N ALA A 270 -2.39 16.98 2.86
CA ALA A 270 -1.15 17.36 3.51
C ALA A 270 -0.69 16.23 4.44
N VAL A 271 0.56 15.80 4.30
CA VAL A 271 1.18 14.78 5.14
C VAL A 271 2.38 15.41 5.87
N PRO A 272 2.47 15.28 7.20
CA PRO A 272 3.57 15.86 7.96
C PRO A 272 4.94 15.32 7.55
N ALA A 273 5.99 16.10 7.80
CA ALA A 273 7.36 15.71 7.55
C ALA A 273 7.67 14.35 8.22
N GLY A 274 8.33 13.46 7.50
CA GLY A 274 8.69 12.13 7.99
C GLY A 274 7.51 11.14 8.16
N ARG A 275 6.27 11.53 7.85
CA ARG A 275 5.09 10.67 7.89
C ARG A 275 4.71 10.15 6.51
N VAL A 276 3.87 9.11 6.47
CA VAL A 276 3.42 8.44 5.24
C VAL A 276 1.96 8.75 4.93
N PHE A 277 1.62 8.82 3.65
CA PHE A 277 0.24 9.00 3.20
C PHE A 277 -0.65 7.82 3.60
N MET A 278 -1.90 8.11 3.95
CA MET A 278 -2.91 7.11 4.24
C MET A 278 -4.24 7.49 3.60
N PHE A 279 -4.91 6.52 2.96
CA PHE A 279 -6.25 6.73 2.41
C PHE A 279 -7.23 7.17 3.50
N ALA A 280 -8.08 8.12 3.12
CA ALA A 280 -9.03 8.80 3.99
C ALA A 280 -10.49 8.52 3.54
N PRO A 281 -11.00 7.31 3.82
CA PRO A 281 -12.36 6.93 3.42
C PRO A 281 -13.41 7.66 4.26
N SER A 282 -14.51 8.05 3.63
CA SER A 282 -15.64 8.73 4.28
C SER A 282 -16.76 7.76 4.66
N HIS A 283 -16.97 6.69 3.88
CA HIS A 283 -17.98 5.66 4.17
C HIS A 283 -17.56 4.28 3.68
N VAL A 284 -18.20 3.23 4.20
CA VAL A 284 -18.05 1.85 3.69
C VAL A 284 -18.66 1.77 2.28
N GLY A 285 -18.01 1.02 1.39
CA GLY A 285 -18.38 0.89 -0.02
C GLY A 285 -17.87 2.04 -0.91
N GLU A 286 -17.18 3.04 -0.35
CA GLU A 286 -16.46 4.02 -1.18
C GLU A 286 -15.37 3.33 -2.01
N ILE A 287 -15.18 3.79 -3.25
CA ILE A 287 -14.17 3.24 -4.17
C ILE A 287 -13.13 4.31 -4.54
N PHE A 288 -11.85 4.01 -4.28
CA PHE A 288 -10.71 4.79 -4.78
C PHE A 288 -10.22 4.20 -6.09
N HIS A 289 -10.16 5.01 -7.15
CA HIS A 289 -9.59 4.61 -8.43
C HIS A 289 -8.13 5.07 -8.50
N LEU A 290 -7.20 4.14 -8.76
CA LEU A 290 -5.76 4.40 -8.79
C LEU A 290 -5.20 4.31 -10.23
N PRO A 291 -5.46 5.28 -11.12
CA PRO A 291 -5.06 5.19 -12.52
C PRO A 291 -3.54 5.29 -12.74
N HIS A 292 -2.81 5.82 -11.76
CA HIS A 292 -1.35 5.92 -11.80
C HIS A 292 -0.66 4.61 -11.41
N VAL A 293 -1.38 3.64 -10.86
CA VAL A 293 -0.83 2.34 -10.46
C VAL A 293 -1.24 1.28 -11.49
N THR A 294 -0.26 0.70 -12.15
CA THR A 294 -0.50 -0.38 -13.11
C THR A 294 -0.63 -1.71 -12.38
N GLY A 295 -1.86 -2.21 -12.33
CA GLY A 295 -2.22 -3.52 -11.80
C GLY A 295 -1.91 -4.66 -12.76
N ALA A 296 -2.47 -5.84 -12.48
CA ALA A 296 -2.37 -6.99 -13.35
C ALA A 296 -2.99 -6.76 -14.72
N SER A 297 -2.37 -7.31 -15.77
CA SER A 297 -2.81 -7.17 -17.17
C SER A 297 -2.94 -5.70 -17.61
N SER A 298 -2.13 -4.81 -17.05
CA SER A 298 -2.13 -3.36 -17.33
C SER A 298 -3.44 -2.64 -17.00
N LYS A 299 -4.26 -3.21 -16.11
CA LYS A 299 -5.50 -2.57 -15.63
C LYS A 299 -5.22 -1.63 -14.45
N ALA A 300 -6.04 -0.61 -14.31
CA ALA A 300 -6.03 0.23 -13.11
C ALA A 300 -6.49 -0.57 -11.88
N ILE A 301 -5.97 -0.16 -10.72
CA ILE A 301 -6.31 -0.75 -9.42
C ILE A 301 -7.44 0.06 -8.78
N TYR A 302 -8.32 -0.64 -8.07
CA TYR A 302 -9.41 -0.02 -7.30
C TYR A 302 -9.34 -0.49 -5.86
N LEU A 303 -9.60 0.40 -4.91
CA LEU A 303 -9.74 0.09 -3.49
C LEU A 303 -11.19 0.30 -3.08
N GLU A 304 -11.88 -0.73 -2.62
CA GLU A 304 -13.21 -0.60 -2.03
C GLU A 304 -13.11 -0.65 -0.51
N VAL A 305 -13.74 0.32 0.17
CA VAL A 305 -13.70 0.40 1.64
C VAL A 305 -14.59 -0.69 2.24
N LEU A 306 -13.98 -1.63 2.95
CA LEU A 306 -14.70 -2.67 3.71
C LEU A 306 -15.00 -2.24 5.14
N SER A 307 -14.14 -1.41 5.73
CA SER A 307 -14.33 -0.86 7.07
C SER A 307 -13.54 0.43 7.27
N LEU A 308 -14.09 1.31 8.11
CA LEU A 308 -13.43 2.53 8.58
C LEU A 308 -12.63 2.30 9.87
N LYS A 309 -13.01 1.27 10.67
CA LYS A 309 -12.36 0.94 11.95
C LYS A 309 -12.34 -0.59 12.17
N PRO A 310 -11.18 -1.25 12.03
CA PRO A 310 -9.95 -0.71 11.42
C PRO A 310 -10.21 -0.30 9.96
N ARG A 311 -9.32 0.52 9.40
CA ARG A 311 -9.35 0.85 7.97
C ARG A 311 -8.93 -0.37 7.16
N VAL A 312 -9.88 -0.93 6.41
CA VAL A 312 -9.69 -2.14 5.58
C VAL A 312 -10.28 -1.90 4.20
N PHE A 313 -9.53 -2.28 3.17
CA PHE A 313 -9.90 -2.13 1.77
C PHE A 313 -9.78 -3.47 1.06
N ASP A 314 -10.76 -3.78 0.22
CA ASP A 314 -10.61 -4.79 -0.83
C ASP A 314 -9.86 -4.16 -2.01
N VAL A 315 -8.97 -4.92 -2.64
CA VAL A 315 -8.09 -4.40 -3.69
C VAL A 315 -8.31 -5.21 -4.97
N PHE A 316 -8.85 -4.57 -5.99
CA PHE A 316 -9.19 -5.18 -7.26
C PHE A 316 -8.10 -4.95 -8.32
N ASN A 317 -7.97 -5.92 -9.24
CA ASN A 317 -6.98 -5.93 -10.33
C ASN A 317 -5.51 -5.83 -9.86
N PHE A 318 -5.22 -6.16 -8.60
CA PHE A 318 -3.89 -5.93 -8.03
C PHE A 318 -2.81 -6.85 -8.63
N PHE A 319 -3.09 -8.14 -8.75
CA PHE A 319 -2.19 -9.15 -9.31
C PHE A 319 -2.99 -10.22 -10.05
N SER A 320 -2.32 -11.00 -10.88
CA SER A 320 -2.93 -12.00 -11.76
C SER A 320 -2.79 -13.40 -11.21
N ARG A 321 -3.61 -14.33 -11.70
CA ARG A 321 -3.47 -15.77 -11.43
C ARG A 321 -2.10 -16.31 -11.89
N ALA A 322 -1.51 -15.74 -12.95
CA ALA A 322 -0.18 -16.10 -13.42
C ALA A 322 0.92 -15.67 -12.42
N GLU A 323 0.88 -14.42 -11.93
CA GLU A 323 1.79 -13.94 -10.88
C GLU A 323 1.61 -14.75 -9.59
N SER A 324 0.36 -15.06 -9.22
CA SER A 324 0.02 -15.95 -8.09
C SER A 324 0.71 -17.30 -8.21
N LYS A 325 0.53 -17.97 -9.36
CA LYS A 325 1.13 -19.28 -9.63
C LYS A 325 2.65 -19.25 -9.58
N GLU A 326 3.28 -18.24 -10.19
CA GLU A 326 4.74 -18.11 -10.19
C GLU A 326 5.30 -17.98 -8.76
N LEU A 327 4.65 -17.17 -7.92
CA LEU A 327 5.06 -16.98 -6.52
C LEU A 327 4.92 -18.27 -5.70
N VAL A 328 3.81 -18.99 -5.87
CA VAL A 328 3.58 -20.28 -5.18
C VAL A 328 4.57 -21.33 -5.65
N ASP A 329 4.75 -21.51 -6.97
CA ASP A 329 5.69 -22.49 -7.54
C ASP A 329 7.12 -22.23 -7.06
N ARG A 330 7.54 -20.96 -7.06
CA ARG A 330 8.87 -20.56 -6.57
C ARG A 330 9.03 -20.85 -5.08
N ALA A 331 8.03 -20.54 -4.27
CA ALA A 331 8.08 -20.79 -2.82
C ALA A 331 8.10 -22.28 -2.48
N ILE A 332 7.44 -23.13 -3.27
CA ILE A 332 7.50 -24.60 -3.15
C ILE A 332 8.87 -25.13 -3.57
N ALA A 333 9.46 -24.58 -4.63
CA ALA A 333 10.76 -24.99 -5.14
C ALA A 333 11.94 -24.48 -4.28
N GLU A 334 11.72 -23.49 -3.42
CA GLU A 334 12.74 -22.91 -2.57
C GLU A 334 13.22 -23.90 -1.48
N THR A 335 14.52 -24.22 -1.48
CA THR A 335 15.13 -25.18 -0.56
C THR A 335 16.02 -24.54 0.50
N SER A 336 16.37 -23.26 0.39
CA SER A 336 17.26 -22.59 1.34
C SER A 336 16.64 -22.51 2.73
N ALA A 337 17.43 -22.77 3.77
CA ALA A 337 16.94 -22.80 5.15
C ALA A 337 16.34 -21.46 5.62
N SER A 338 16.77 -20.35 5.03
CA SER A 338 16.32 -18.99 5.32
C SER A 338 14.98 -18.65 4.67
N HIS A 339 14.69 -19.12 3.45
CA HIS A 339 13.54 -18.66 2.66
C HIS A 339 12.47 -19.72 2.40
N ARG A 340 12.80 -21.02 2.53
CA ARG A 340 11.84 -22.12 2.29
C ARG A 340 10.63 -22.06 3.21
N ILE A 341 9.50 -22.58 2.72
CA ILE A 341 8.30 -22.76 3.52
C ILE A 341 8.60 -23.71 4.69
N LYS A 342 8.36 -23.24 5.91
CA LYS A 342 8.51 -24.00 7.17
C LYS A 342 7.48 -23.54 8.18
N ARG A 343 7.34 -24.27 9.30
CA ARG A 343 6.44 -23.88 10.39
C ARG A 343 6.70 -22.43 10.83
N SER A 344 5.65 -21.63 10.84
CA SER A 344 5.76 -20.20 11.10
C SER A 344 6.06 -19.90 12.58
N THR A 345 6.74 -18.79 12.85
CA THR A 345 7.08 -18.30 14.20
C THR A 345 6.43 -16.95 14.48
N THR A 346 6.39 -16.51 15.74
CA THR A 346 5.89 -15.18 16.14
C THR A 346 6.98 -14.35 16.84
N GLY A 347 6.98 -13.02 16.64
CA GLY A 347 7.83 -12.06 17.36
C GLY A 347 9.06 -11.54 16.60
N ALA A 348 9.57 -10.38 17.05
CA ALA A 348 10.82 -9.78 16.59
C ALA A 348 11.98 -10.31 17.45
N GLY A 349 12.81 -11.20 16.88
CA GLY A 349 13.94 -11.83 17.56
C GLY A 349 13.57 -13.15 18.24
N ALA A 350 14.21 -14.24 17.80
CA ALA A 350 14.11 -15.63 18.28
C ALA A 350 12.72 -16.31 18.21
N ALA A 351 12.71 -17.44 17.50
CA ALA A 351 11.57 -18.29 17.20
C ALA A 351 10.88 -18.85 18.45
N SER A 352 9.76 -18.25 18.87
CA SER A 352 8.76 -18.98 19.64
C SER A 352 7.82 -19.70 18.67
N LEU A 353 7.82 -21.05 18.71
CA LEU A 353 6.78 -21.86 18.10
C LEU A 353 5.49 -21.61 18.89
N ASN A 354 4.63 -20.73 18.38
CA ASN A 354 3.34 -20.46 19.00
C ASN A 354 2.36 -21.60 18.67
N SER A 355 1.72 -22.20 19.67
CA SER A 355 0.69 -23.22 19.45
C SER A 355 -0.55 -22.68 18.72
N LYS A 356 -0.72 -21.36 18.68
CA LYS A 356 -1.85 -20.64 18.08
C LYS A 356 -1.56 -20.06 16.69
N ARG A 357 -0.35 -20.29 16.15
CA ARG A 357 -0.02 -20.11 14.73
C ARG A 357 0.38 -21.47 14.16
N THR A 358 -0.51 -22.10 13.41
CA THR A 358 -0.32 -23.47 12.92
C THR A 358 -0.01 -23.54 11.43
N SER A 359 0.19 -22.38 10.79
CA SER A 359 0.55 -22.22 9.37
C SER A 359 2.04 -22.37 9.10
N GLU A 360 2.36 -22.53 7.82
CA GLU A 360 3.72 -22.52 7.31
C GLU A 360 3.98 -21.25 6.50
N SER A 361 5.21 -20.75 6.53
CA SER A 361 5.61 -19.58 5.76
C SER A 361 7.03 -19.68 5.22
N GLY A 362 7.25 -19.02 4.09
CA GLY A 362 8.54 -18.76 3.47
C GLY A 362 8.61 -17.28 3.05
N PHE A 363 9.75 -16.84 2.53
CA PHE A 363 9.92 -15.48 2.05
C PHE A 363 10.46 -15.47 0.63
N ASP A 364 9.82 -14.71 -0.25
CA ASP A 364 10.42 -14.33 -1.52
C ASP A 364 10.89 -12.87 -1.44
N THR A 365 12.21 -12.72 -1.40
CA THR A 365 12.90 -11.45 -1.27
C THR A 365 13.45 -10.94 -2.62
N HIS A 366 13.43 -11.77 -3.68
CA HIS A 366 14.22 -11.52 -4.90
C HIS A 366 13.56 -11.94 -6.21
N GLY A 367 12.50 -12.74 -6.16
CA GLY A 367 11.76 -13.14 -7.35
C GLY A 367 11.34 -11.90 -8.14
N LYS A 368 11.51 -11.95 -9.47
CA LYS A 368 11.12 -10.86 -10.36
C LYS A 368 9.66 -10.45 -10.13
N THR A 369 8.79 -11.45 -9.99
CA THR A 369 7.37 -11.23 -9.71
C THR A 369 7.13 -10.69 -8.31
N ALA A 370 7.86 -11.16 -7.28
CA ALA A 370 7.78 -10.58 -5.93
C ALA A 370 8.20 -9.10 -5.92
N LEU A 371 9.31 -8.74 -6.57
CA LEU A 371 9.75 -7.34 -6.70
C LEU A 371 8.74 -6.47 -7.47
N THR A 372 8.14 -7.02 -8.53
CA THR A 372 7.08 -6.33 -9.29
C THR A 372 5.88 -6.02 -8.41
N ILE A 373 5.43 -7.00 -7.62
CA ILE A 373 4.35 -6.83 -6.64
C ILE A 373 4.74 -5.82 -5.56
N LYS A 374 5.94 -5.91 -4.98
CA LYS A 374 6.42 -4.96 -3.96
C LYS A 374 6.41 -3.51 -4.48
N ARG A 375 6.90 -3.25 -5.70
CA ARG A 375 6.85 -1.92 -6.32
C ARG A 375 5.42 -1.43 -6.52
N ARG A 376 4.52 -2.31 -6.96
CA ARG A 376 3.09 -2.00 -7.12
C ARG A 376 2.45 -1.63 -5.79
N CYS A 377 2.78 -2.33 -4.70
CA CYS A 377 2.34 -2.01 -3.34
C CYS A 377 2.79 -0.60 -2.91
N PHE A 378 4.06 -0.25 -3.12
CA PHE A 378 4.60 1.06 -2.76
C PHE A 378 3.89 2.18 -3.51
N SER A 379 3.70 2.00 -4.82
CA SER A 379 2.97 2.96 -5.64
C SER A 379 1.51 3.11 -5.18
N ALA A 380 0.83 2.03 -4.82
CA ALA A 380 -0.54 2.07 -4.28
C ALA A 380 -0.63 2.74 -2.90
N LEU A 381 0.43 2.69 -2.10
CA LEU A 381 0.53 3.36 -0.80
C LEU A 381 1.03 4.81 -0.89
N GLY A 382 1.23 5.32 -2.11
CA GLY A 382 1.62 6.70 -2.38
C GLY A 382 3.12 6.99 -2.32
N PHE A 383 3.98 5.98 -2.16
CA PHE A 383 5.43 6.22 -2.24
C PHE A 383 5.80 6.63 -3.67
N ASP A 384 6.69 7.61 -3.80
CA ASP A 384 7.22 8.07 -5.08
C ASP A 384 8.21 7.09 -5.68
N GLU A 385 8.97 6.39 -4.83
CA GLU A 385 9.92 5.36 -5.23
C GLU A 385 9.84 4.12 -4.34
N TYR A 386 10.25 2.98 -4.88
CA TYR A 386 10.41 1.77 -4.08
C TYR A 386 11.74 1.81 -3.32
N GLU A 387 11.67 1.64 -2.00
CA GLU A 387 12.82 1.58 -1.12
C GLU A 387 12.80 0.28 -0.31
N ASP A 388 13.83 -0.57 -0.48
CA ASP A 388 13.83 -1.92 0.11
C ASP A 388 13.75 -1.90 1.64
N GLY A 389 14.39 -0.89 2.26
CA GLY A 389 14.37 -0.71 3.71
C GLY A 389 12.98 -0.43 4.30
N PHE A 390 12.00 -0.04 3.48
CA PHE A 390 10.63 0.23 3.94
C PHE A 390 9.73 -1.01 3.82
N SER A 391 10.25 -2.17 3.45
CA SER A 391 9.45 -3.39 3.40
C SER A 391 10.20 -4.64 3.80
N ASP A 392 9.44 -5.62 4.26
CA ASP A 392 9.96 -6.97 4.45
C ASP A 392 10.05 -7.70 3.09
N GLY A 393 10.56 -8.93 3.11
CA GLY A 393 10.35 -9.86 1.99
C GLY A 393 8.88 -10.18 1.81
N LEU A 394 8.47 -10.56 0.60
CA LEU A 394 7.10 -11.02 0.37
C LEU A 394 6.93 -12.39 1.07
N GLN A 395 6.19 -12.42 2.18
CA GLN A 395 6.01 -13.64 2.95
C GLN A 395 4.95 -14.52 2.30
N ILE A 396 5.33 -15.68 1.76
CA ILE A 396 4.39 -16.66 1.23
C ILE A 396 3.90 -17.55 2.37
N LEU A 397 2.59 -17.73 2.48
CA LEU A 397 1.89 -18.45 3.53
C LEU A 397 1.19 -19.67 2.96
N ARG A 398 1.24 -20.79 3.71
CA ARG A 398 0.48 -22.02 3.42
C ARG A 398 -0.30 -22.46 4.65
N TYR A 399 -1.61 -22.64 4.48
CA TYR A 399 -2.51 -23.19 5.49
C TYR A 399 -3.16 -24.46 4.92
N ASN A 400 -2.87 -25.60 5.53
CA ASN A 400 -3.60 -26.85 5.29
C ASN A 400 -4.94 -26.84 6.03
N VAL A 401 -5.79 -27.84 5.79
CA VAL A 401 -7.01 -28.09 6.58
C VAL A 401 -6.70 -28.03 8.09
N SER A 402 -7.63 -27.41 8.82
CA SER A 402 -7.61 -27.01 10.24
C SER A 402 -6.51 -26.02 10.65
N LYS A 403 -5.60 -25.60 9.76
CA LYS A 403 -4.55 -24.63 10.10
C LYS A 403 -5.11 -23.22 10.11
N ALA A 404 -4.65 -22.45 11.09
CA ALA A 404 -5.14 -21.12 11.39
C ALA A 404 -4.01 -20.25 11.95
N TYR A 405 -4.31 -18.96 12.08
CA TYR A 405 -3.51 -18.04 12.86
C TYR A 405 -4.45 -17.23 13.75
N ASN A 406 -4.29 -17.37 15.06
CA ASN A 406 -5.00 -16.55 16.02
C ASN A 406 -4.80 -15.06 15.78
N SER A 407 -5.72 -14.27 16.32
CA SER A 407 -5.71 -12.83 16.17
C SER A 407 -4.42 -12.23 16.74
N HIS A 408 -3.78 -11.38 15.94
CA HIS A 408 -2.52 -10.71 16.23
C HIS A 408 -2.49 -9.32 15.56
N LEU A 409 -1.44 -8.57 15.87
CA LEU A 409 -1.14 -7.27 15.29
C LEU A 409 0.12 -7.41 14.45
N ASP A 410 0.16 -6.70 13.33
CA ASP A 410 1.31 -6.76 12.42
C ASP A 410 2.45 -5.85 12.85
N TYR A 411 2.15 -4.77 13.56
CA TYR A 411 3.16 -3.91 14.17
C TYR A 411 3.90 -4.66 15.28
N ILE A 412 5.16 -4.30 15.49
CA ILE A 412 6.04 -4.93 16.46
C ILE A 412 5.95 -4.18 17.79
N GLU A 413 5.67 -4.94 18.86
CA GLU A 413 5.75 -4.44 20.24
C GLU A 413 7.08 -4.86 20.85
N ASP A 414 7.92 -3.90 21.20
CA ASP A 414 9.10 -4.17 22.01
C ASP A 414 8.75 -4.26 23.50
N ARG A 415 8.22 -5.42 23.90
CA ARG A 415 7.76 -5.66 25.28
C ARG A 415 8.89 -5.70 26.32
N THR A 416 10.10 -6.09 25.91
CA THR A 416 11.25 -6.12 26.82
C THR A 416 11.93 -4.75 26.90
N GLY A 417 11.74 -3.91 25.88
CA GLY A 417 12.41 -2.63 25.74
C GLY A 417 13.87 -2.79 25.31
N GLU A 418 14.35 -4.02 25.06
CA GLU A 418 15.75 -4.34 24.80
C GLU A 418 16.12 -4.25 23.32
N LEU A 419 15.13 -4.15 22.41
CA LEU A 419 15.41 -4.03 20.99
C LEU A 419 16.06 -2.68 20.68
N LYS A 420 17.08 -2.72 19.81
CA LYS A 420 17.85 -1.54 19.39
C LYS A 420 17.01 -0.57 18.56
N HIS A 421 16.26 -1.12 17.61
CA HIS A 421 15.33 -0.37 16.76
C HIS A 421 14.24 0.29 17.62
N ASP A 422 13.94 1.54 17.30
CA ASP A 422 12.88 2.29 17.97
C ASP A 422 11.53 2.02 17.31
N TYR A 423 10.72 1.19 17.95
CA TYR A 423 9.39 0.78 17.48
C TYR A 423 8.27 1.76 17.86
N ASP A 424 8.58 2.84 18.59
CA ASP A 424 7.60 3.86 18.94
C ASP A 424 7.34 4.79 17.76
N SER A 425 6.46 4.34 16.86
CA SER A 425 6.05 5.11 15.68
C SER A 425 5.19 6.33 16.01
N ALA A 426 4.69 6.51 17.24
CA ALA A 426 4.00 7.75 17.62
C ALA A 426 5.00 8.90 17.77
N GLY A 427 6.20 8.62 18.29
CA GLY A 427 7.32 9.55 18.33
C GLY A 427 8.12 9.57 17.02
N THR A 428 9.45 9.52 17.14
CA THR A 428 10.41 9.50 16.02
C THR A 428 10.80 8.10 15.55
N GLY A 429 10.26 7.06 16.19
CA GLY A 429 10.49 5.66 15.83
C GLY A 429 9.73 5.25 14.56
N GLY A 430 9.80 3.95 14.25
CA GLY A 430 9.10 3.40 13.11
C GLY A 430 8.73 1.94 13.26
N ASN A 431 7.66 1.57 12.57
CA ASN A 431 7.03 0.28 12.67
C ASN A 431 6.33 -0.07 11.34
N ARG A 432 5.77 -1.27 11.25
CA ARG A 432 4.88 -1.62 10.13
C ARG A 432 3.62 -0.76 10.21
N PHE A 433 3.29 -0.06 9.12
CA PHE A 433 2.15 0.87 9.07
C PHE A 433 1.01 0.34 8.20
N ALA A 434 1.32 -0.47 7.19
CA ALA A 434 0.36 -1.05 6.27
C ALA A 434 0.71 -2.50 5.94
N THR A 435 -0.33 -3.31 5.75
CA THR A 435 -0.24 -4.68 5.27
C THR A 435 -1.05 -4.84 4.01
N ILE A 436 -0.45 -5.44 2.99
CA ILE A 436 -1.14 -5.88 1.77
C ILE A 436 -1.06 -7.41 1.75
N LEU A 437 -2.21 -8.06 1.89
CA LEU A 437 -2.37 -9.51 1.90
C LEU A 437 -2.96 -9.97 0.56
N LEU A 438 -2.25 -10.84 -0.14
CA LEU A 438 -2.59 -11.36 -1.46
C LEU A 438 -3.15 -12.78 -1.32
N TYR A 439 -4.36 -13.05 -1.82
CA TYR A 439 -4.93 -14.40 -1.82
C TYR A 439 -4.61 -15.16 -3.10
N MET A 440 -3.95 -16.31 -2.95
CA MET A 440 -3.45 -17.09 -4.08
C MET A 440 -4.31 -18.32 -4.39
N SER A 441 -5.14 -18.77 -3.43
CA SER A 441 -6.12 -19.85 -3.58
C SER A 441 -7.56 -19.34 -3.71
N ASP A 442 -8.40 -20.11 -4.38
CA ASP A 442 -9.87 -19.97 -4.35
C ASP A 442 -10.43 -20.93 -3.30
N LEU A 443 -11.07 -20.40 -2.26
CA LEU A 443 -11.87 -21.22 -1.34
C LEU A 443 -13.34 -20.83 -1.48
N GLY A 444 -14.21 -21.84 -1.44
CA GLY A 444 -15.65 -21.70 -1.55
C GLY A 444 -16.27 -21.04 -0.33
N GLU A 445 -17.58 -20.82 -0.42
CA GLU A 445 -18.37 -20.38 0.72
C GLU A 445 -18.41 -21.50 1.77
N ASN A 446 -18.10 -21.17 3.02
CA ASN A 446 -17.97 -22.10 4.15
C ASN A 446 -16.73 -23.01 4.17
N ASP A 447 -15.78 -22.85 3.24
CA ASP A 447 -14.50 -23.57 3.27
C ASP A 447 -13.50 -22.97 4.29
N GLY A 448 -13.86 -21.87 4.95
CA GLY A 448 -13.03 -21.17 5.93
C GLY A 448 -11.87 -20.41 5.29
N GLY A 449 -10.79 -20.22 6.04
CA GLY A 449 -9.58 -19.55 5.55
C GLY A 449 -9.72 -18.04 5.34
N GLU A 450 -10.77 -17.39 5.81
CA GLU A 450 -10.93 -15.94 5.76
C GLU A 450 -9.85 -15.21 6.57
N THR A 451 -9.63 -13.94 6.25
CA THR A 451 -8.90 -13.03 7.14
C THR A 451 -9.93 -12.27 7.96
N VAL A 452 -9.96 -12.52 9.27
CA VAL A 452 -10.94 -11.93 10.18
C VAL A 452 -10.34 -10.74 10.92
N PHE A 453 -11.13 -9.68 11.10
CA PHE A 453 -10.85 -8.53 11.93
C PHE A 453 -11.85 -8.53 13.10
N PRO A 454 -11.50 -9.10 14.28
CA PRO A 454 -12.47 -9.30 15.36
C PRO A 454 -13.10 -8.02 15.91
N HIS A 455 -12.41 -6.89 15.80
CA HIS A 455 -12.92 -5.56 16.17
C HIS A 455 -13.70 -4.87 15.04
N GLY A 456 -13.67 -5.42 13.82
CA GLY A 456 -14.42 -4.93 12.67
C GLY A 456 -15.85 -5.51 12.62
N ILE A 457 -16.77 -4.70 12.10
CA ILE A 457 -18.17 -5.07 11.88
C ILE A 457 -18.45 -5.30 10.40
N ARG A 458 -19.44 -6.13 10.08
CA ARG A 458 -19.90 -6.36 8.70
C ARG A 458 -20.90 -5.28 8.32
N SER A 459 -20.39 -4.08 8.04
CA SER A 459 -21.24 -2.92 7.75
C SER A 459 -22.11 -3.05 6.50
N HIS A 460 -21.77 -3.96 5.58
CA HIS A 460 -22.59 -4.29 4.40
C HIS A 460 -23.82 -5.15 4.74
N ILE A 461 -23.86 -5.76 5.92
CA ILE A 461 -25.01 -6.53 6.42
C ILE A 461 -25.80 -5.64 7.39
N PRO A 462 -27.13 -5.50 7.23
CA PRO A 462 -28.00 -4.83 8.20
C PRO A 462 -27.80 -5.39 9.61
N GLU A 463 -27.95 -4.55 10.64
CA GLU A 463 -27.61 -4.95 12.01
C GLU A 463 -28.45 -6.14 12.49
N GLU A 464 -29.73 -6.15 12.13
CA GLU A 464 -30.72 -7.19 12.40
C GLU A 464 -30.44 -8.53 11.70
N GLU A 465 -29.65 -8.52 10.62
CA GLU A 465 -29.26 -9.73 9.87
C GLU A 465 -27.89 -10.29 10.32
N ARG A 466 -27.16 -9.56 11.18
CA ARG A 466 -25.85 -10.01 11.65
C ARG A 466 -26.00 -11.10 12.70
N ILE A 467 -25.53 -12.28 12.36
CA ILE A 467 -25.46 -13.39 13.32
C ILE A 467 -24.44 -13.13 14.43
N THR A 468 -24.82 -13.55 15.64
CA THR A 468 -23.98 -13.60 16.83
C THR A 468 -22.91 -14.70 16.72
N LYS A 469 -21.96 -14.70 17.66
CA LYS A 469 -20.93 -15.75 17.72
C LYS A 469 -21.56 -17.10 18.09
N GLU A 470 -22.56 -17.08 18.96
CA GLU A 470 -23.25 -18.26 19.47
C GLU A 470 -24.05 -18.94 18.34
N GLU A 471 -24.80 -18.16 17.55
CA GLU A 471 -25.51 -18.65 16.37
C GLU A 471 -24.54 -19.19 15.31
N ALA A 472 -23.42 -18.47 15.06
CA ALA A 472 -22.40 -18.92 14.13
C ALA A 472 -21.77 -20.26 14.54
N LEU A 473 -21.60 -20.49 15.85
CA LEU A 473 -21.09 -21.73 16.41
C LEU A 473 -22.09 -22.87 16.27
N GLU A 474 -23.38 -22.61 16.52
CA GLU A 474 -24.45 -23.59 16.30
C GLU A 474 -24.53 -24.00 14.82
N GLN A 475 -24.51 -23.03 13.90
CA GLN A 475 -24.45 -23.28 12.46
C GLN A 475 -23.22 -24.09 12.04
N LEU A 476 -22.06 -23.85 12.66
CA LEU A 476 -20.85 -24.62 12.39
C LEU A 476 -20.99 -26.08 12.84
N ARG A 477 -21.50 -26.30 14.05
CA ARG A 477 -21.69 -27.65 14.61
C ARG A 477 -22.77 -28.45 13.90
N ALA A 478 -23.74 -27.76 13.31
CA ALA A 478 -24.76 -28.38 12.45
C ALA A 478 -24.26 -28.68 11.03
N SER A 479 -23.09 -28.15 10.62
CA SER A 479 -22.52 -28.35 9.29
C SER A 479 -21.48 -29.48 9.24
N ASP A 480 -21.42 -30.20 8.12
CA ASP A 480 -20.41 -31.25 7.91
C ASP A 480 -18.97 -30.70 7.94
N GLN A 481 -18.78 -29.44 7.55
CA GLN A 481 -17.48 -28.75 7.52
C GLN A 481 -16.89 -28.53 8.92
N GLY A 482 -17.72 -28.46 9.96
CA GLY A 482 -17.25 -28.31 11.35
C GLY A 482 -16.55 -29.55 11.89
N SER A 483 -16.77 -30.72 11.29
CA SER A 483 -16.26 -32.01 11.77
C SER A 483 -14.73 -32.14 11.77
N VAL A 484 -14.03 -31.30 10.99
CA VAL A 484 -12.56 -31.27 10.92
C VAL A 484 -11.92 -30.59 12.13
N LEU A 485 -12.71 -29.94 13.00
CA LEU A 485 -12.26 -29.23 14.18
C LEU A 485 -12.65 -29.98 15.45
N GLU A 486 -11.78 -29.95 16.47
CA GLU A 486 -12.11 -30.48 17.78
C GLU A 486 -13.15 -29.58 18.48
N PRO A 487 -14.28 -30.13 18.98
CA PRO A 487 -15.28 -29.33 19.70
C PRO A 487 -14.69 -28.65 20.94
N GLY A 488 -14.96 -27.36 21.11
CA GLY A 488 -14.42 -26.54 22.20
C GLY A 488 -13.00 -26.01 21.97
N SER A 489 -12.39 -26.33 20.83
CA SER A 489 -11.07 -25.79 20.45
C SER A 489 -11.10 -24.28 20.19
N TRP A 490 -9.91 -23.66 20.22
CA TRP A 490 -9.81 -22.24 19.89
C TRP A 490 -10.02 -21.99 18.39
N GLU A 491 -9.72 -22.98 17.54
CA GLU A 491 -10.01 -22.98 16.11
C GLU A 491 -11.53 -22.93 15.86
N GLU A 492 -12.33 -23.77 16.52
CA GLU A 492 -13.80 -23.76 16.43
C GLU A 492 -14.35 -22.37 16.84
N SER A 493 -13.87 -21.87 17.97
CA SER A 493 -14.23 -20.54 18.47
C SER A 493 -13.84 -19.42 17.49
N LEU A 494 -12.71 -19.57 16.79
CA LEU A 494 -12.24 -18.61 15.78
C LEU A 494 -13.14 -18.62 14.53
N VAL A 495 -13.57 -19.78 14.03
CA VAL A 495 -14.53 -19.85 12.91
C VAL A 495 -15.82 -19.11 13.24
N ALA A 496 -16.34 -19.25 14.46
CA ALA A 496 -17.51 -18.51 14.91
C ALA A 496 -17.28 -16.99 14.90
N VAL A 497 -16.07 -16.52 15.25
CA VAL A 497 -15.69 -15.11 15.09
C VAL A 497 -15.63 -14.71 13.61
N CYS A 498 -15.07 -15.55 12.75
CA CYS A 498 -14.98 -15.31 11.31
C CYS A 498 -16.34 -15.15 10.63
N ARG A 499 -17.31 -15.94 11.07
CA ARG A 499 -18.70 -15.90 10.58
C ARG A 499 -19.54 -14.78 11.17
N SER A 500 -19.12 -14.17 12.29
CA SER A 500 -19.88 -13.11 12.98
C SER A 500 -19.30 -11.70 12.79
N LYS A 501 -17.99 -11.57 12.57
CA LYS A 501 -17.26 -10.30 12.44
C LYS A 501 -16.85 -9.99 11.02
N LEU A 502 -16.26 -8.82 10.80
CA LEU A 502 -15.67 -8.48 9.50
C LEU A 502 -14.65 -9.54 9.12
N SER A 503 -14.85 -10.18 7.97
CA SER A 503 -13.93 -11.17 7.43
C SER A 503 -13.86 -11.03 5.92
N VAL A 504 -12.68 -11.31 5.37
CA VAL A 504 -12.43 -11.25 3.93
C VAL A 504 -12.09 -12.63 3.42
N ARG A 505 -12.95 -13.16 2.53
CA ARG A 505 -12.78 -14.50 1.96
C ARG A 505 -11.60 -14.54 0.97
N PRO A 506 -10.77 -15.61 1.01
CA PRO A 506 -9.75 -15.82 0.01
C PRO A 506 -10.38 -16.16 -1.34
N HIS A 507 -9.97 -15.41 -2.36
CA HIS A 507 -10.21 -15.71 -3.76
C HIS A 507 -8.93 -15.38 -4.50
N SER A 508 -8.48 -16.24 -5.41
CA SER A 508 -7.23 -16.03 -6.14
C SER A 508 -7.28 -14.68 -6.85
N SER A 509 -6.15 -13.94 -6.88
CA SER A 509 -6.05 -12.57 -7.41
C SER A 509 -6.77 -11.46 -6.63
N ARG A 510 -7.44 -11.77 -5.51
CA ARG A 510 -7.96 -10.76 -4.57
C ARG A 510 -6.87 -10.34 -3.60
N ALA A 511 -6.80 -9.06 -3.26
CA ALA A 511 -5.88 -8.55 -2.25
C ALA A 511 -6.63 -7.70 -1.22
N VAL A 512 -6.09 -7.59 0.00
CA VAL A 512 -6.64 -6.77 1.07
C VAL A 512 -5.57 -5.83 1.57
N LEU A 513 -5.90 -4.55 1.68
CA LEU A 513 -5.07 -3.53 2.32
C LEU A 513 -5.68 -3.17 3.68
N PHE A 514 -4.87 -3.16 4.72
CA PHE A 514 -5.28 -2.60 6.01
C PHE A 514 -4.11 -1.90 6.69
N TYR A 515 -4.44 -0.94 7.55
CA TYR A 515 -3.45 -0.13 8.25
C TYR A 515 -3.25 -0.59 9.70
N SER A 516 -2.00 -0.61 10.14
CA SER A 516 -1.59 -0.88 11.53
C SER A 516 -1.34 0.40 12.33
N GLN A 517 -1.38 1.57 11.67
CA GLN A 517 -1.16 2.87 12.28
C GLN A 517 -2.29 3.86 11.93
N HIS A 518 -2.43 4.88 12.77
CA HIS A 518 -3.14 6.11 12.46
C HIS A 518 -2.20 7.10 11.75
N PRO A 519 -2.73 8.17 11.10
CA PRO A 519 -1.91 9.13 10.34
C PRO A 519 -0.82 9.84 11.14
N ASN A 520 -0.99 9.92 12.47
CA ASN A 520 -0.01 10.45 13.41
C ASN A 520 1.10 9.46 13.80
N GLY A 521 1.07 8.23 13.27
CA GLY A 521 2.01 7.16 13.58
C GLY A 521 1.70 6.36 14.85
N SER A 522 0.70 6.74 15.64
CA SER A 522 0.20 5.90 16.73
C SER A 522 -0.38 4.60 16.19
N VAL A 523 -0.21 3.50 16.91
CA VAL A 523 -0.66 2.17 16.47
C VAL A 523 -2.19 2.02 16.57
N ASP A 524 -2.81 1.41 15.56
CA ASP A 524 -4.24 1.11 15.55
C ASP A 524 -4.50 -0.29 16.12
N LYS A 525 -4.94 -0.36 17.39
CA LYS A 525 -5.30 -1.63 18.05
C LYS A 525 -6.54 -2.30 17.45
N ASN A 526 -7.34 -1.59 16.67
CA ASN A 526 -8.49 -2.17 15.97
C ASN A 526 -8.04 -3.02 14.78
N SER A 527 -6.80 -2.85 14.29
CA SER A 527 -6.20 -3.65 13.20
C SER A 527 -5.89 -5.10 13.59
N LEU A 528 -6.26 -5.51 14.81
CA LEU A 528 -6.21 -6.90 15.26
C LEU A 528 -6.90 -7.79 14.22
N HIS A 529 -6.17 -8.77 13.71
CA HIS A 529 -6.66 -9.66 12.66
C HIS A 529 -6.09 -11.07 12.79
N GLY A 530 -6.74 -12.05 12.17
CA GLY A 530 -6.31 -13.45 12.18
C GLY A 530 -6.66 -14.17 10.89
N ALA A 531 -6.14 -15.38 10.73
CA ALA A 531 -6.50 -16.28 9.64
C ALA A 531 -7.40 -17.38 10.19
N CYS A 532 -8.64 -17.42 9.71
CA CYS A 532 -9.62 -18.43 10.07
C CYS A 532 -9.12 -19.84 9.70
N PRO A 533 -9.50 -20.88 10.46
CA PRO A 533 -9.20 -22.25 10.07
C PRO A 533 -9.69 -22.54 8.66
N VAL A 534 -8.83 -23.20 7.87
CA VAL A 534 -9.24 -23.77 6.59
C VAL A 534 -10.04 -25.03 6.88
N LEU A 535 -11.29 -25.11 6.44
CA LEU A 535 -12.18 -26.25 6.66
C LEU A 535 -12.12 -27.24 5.49
N ASN A 536 -11.76 -26.75 4.30
CA ASN A 536 -11.67 -27.54 3.09
C ASN A 536 -10.52 -27.02 2.20
N ASP A 537 -9.83 -27.93 1.52
CA ASP A 537 -8.68 -27.65 0.63
C ASP A 537 -7.47 -26.95 1.34
N GLN A 538 -6.71 -26.16 0.60
CA GLN A 538 -5.46 -25.51 1.03
C GLN A 538 -5.46 -24.02 0.63
N LYS A 539 -5.15 -23.15 1.59
CA LYS A 539 -4.98 -21.71 1.36
C LYS A 539 -3.51 -21.36 1.16
N TYR A 540 -3.20 -20.75 0.02
CA TYR A 540 -2.01 -19.95 -0.19
C TYR A 540 -2.36 -18.46 -0.13
N ALA A 541 -1.45 -17.70 0.48
CA ALA A 541 -1.52 -16.25 0.48
C ALA A 541 -0.12 -15.65 0.55
N ALA A 542 0.02 -14.34 0.36
CA ALA A 542 1.26 -13.65 0.63
C ALA A 542 1.06 -12.32 1.35
N ASN A 543 1.86 -12.07 2.38
CA ASN A 543 1.90 -10.80 3.10
C ASN A 543 3.05 -9.95 2.60
N LEU A 544 2.75 -8.67 2.31
CA LEU A 544 3.75 -7.62 2.30
C LEU A 544 3.47 -6.66 3.46
N TRP A 545 4.45 -6.54 4.35
CA TRP A 545 4.48 -5.51 5.38
C TRP A 545 5.31 -4.32 4.92
N VAL A 546 4.72 -3.13 5.00
CA VAL A 546 5.38 -1.87 4.66
C VAL A 546 5.53 -1.03 5.92
N TRP A 547 6.70 -0.42 6.09
CA TRP A 547 7.12 0.34 7.25
C TRP A 547 6.97 1.84 6.99
N ASN A 548 6.74 2.64 8.04
CA ASN A 548 6.70 4.11 7.91
C ASN A 548 8.09 4.77 7.90
N THR A 549 9.12 4.01 8.29
CA THR A 549 10.54 4.39 8.24
C THR A 549 11.38 3.18 7.80
N PRO A 550 12.69 3.31 7.55
CA PRO A 550 13.53 2.15 7.31
C PRO A 550 13.49 1.16 8.49
N ARG A 551 13.30 -0.12 8.20
CA ARG A 551 13.27 -1.19 9.19
C ARG A 551 14.65 -1.48 9.77
N ASP A 552 14.68 -2.22 10.87
CA ASP A 552 15.93 -2.60 11.54
C ASP A 552 16.95 -3.23 10.57
N GLY A 553 18.21 -2.81 10.70
CA GLY A 553 19.32 -3.24 9.85
C GLY A 553 19.48 -2.47 8.53
N PHE A 554 18.67 -1.43 8.28
CA PHE A 554 18.78 -0.54 7.12
C PHE A 554 19.26 0.85 7.51
N ALA A 555 19.93 1.53 6.58
CA ALA A 555 20.32 2.91 6.76
C ALA A 555 19.09 3.80 7.06
N GLY A 556 19.23 4.68 8.06
CA GLY A 556 18.15 5.55 8.50
C GLY A 556 17.11 4.88 9.41
N SER A 557 17.32 3.62 9.83
CA SER A 557 16.43 2.98 10.80
C SER A 557 16.45 3.73 12.14
N PRO A 558 15.29 4.11 12.72
CA PRO A 558 15.25 4.73 14.03
C PRO A 558 15.89 3.86 15.12
N ILE A 559 16.78 4.45 15.92
CA ILE A 559 17.48 3.76 17.02
C ILE A 559 17.12 4.47 18.33
N LYS A 560 16.76 3.69 19.36
CA LYS A 560 16.40 4.26 20.66
C LYS A 560 17.54 5.09 21.23
N LYS A 561 17.18 6.20 21.91
CA LYS A 561 18.12 7.14 22.54
C LYS A 561 19.21 6.43 23.36
N LYS A 562 18.86 5.41 24.15
CA LYS A 562 19.82 4.65 25.00
C LYS A 562 20.89 3.84 24.25
N PHE A 563 20.68 3.54 22.97
CA PHE A 563 21.64 2.83 22.11
C PHE A 563 22.40 3.75 21.16
N ARG A 564 22.19 5.06 21.25
CA ARG A 564 22.97 6.07 20.53
C ARG A 564 24.23 6.34 21.36
N ASN A 565 25.43 6.13 20.79
CA ASN A 565 26.68 6.48 21.48
C ASN A 565 26.74 8.01 21.70
N ASN A 566 27.28 8.46 22.84
CA ASN A 566 27.41 9.86 23.30
C ASN A 566 28.25 10.81 22.39
N GLY A 567 28.38 10.50 21.10
CA GLY A 567 29.02 11.34 20.08
C GLY A 567 28.49 11.09 18.66
N ALA A 568 27.50 10.21 18.48
CA ALA A 568 26.80 10.02 17.21
C ALA A 568 25.42 10.71 17.31
N SER A 569 25.43 12.04 17.37
CA SER A 569 24.24 12.79 16.98
C SER A 569 24.08 12.68 15.47
N VAL A 570 22.84 12.82 15.03
CA VAL A 570 22.42 12.88 13.63
C VAL A 570 22.37 11.50 12.97
N ALA A 571 21.34 11.30 12.14
CA ALA A 571 21.32 10.24 11.14
C ALA A 571 22.75 10.05 10.61
N ALA A 572 23.26 8.81 10.58
CA ALA A 572 24.48 8.54 9.84
C ALA A 572 24.37 9.32 8.52
N LYS A 573 25.34 10.20 8.23
CA LYS A 573 25.33 11.09 7.07
C LYS A 573 25.35 10.22 5.82
N ASN A 574 24.22 9.62 5.47
CA ASN A 574 24.16 8.50 4.54
C ASN A 574 24.13 9.06 3.13
N LEU A 575 25.32 9.25 2.55
CA LEU A 575 25.44 9.40 1.11
C LEU A 575 24.91 8.11 0.49
N LYS A 576 23.92 8.24 -0.40
CA LYS A 576 23.47 7.13 -1.25
C LYS A 576 24.68 6.69 -2.08
N ILE A 577 25.20 5.49 -1.81
CA ILE A 577 26.32 4.92 -2.57
C ILE A 577 25.76 4.00 -3.65
N THR A 578 26.28 4.13 -4.87
CA THR A 578 25.97 3.23 -5.97
C THR A 578 26.99 2.09 -5.97
N GLY A 579 26.58 0.90 -5.53
CA GLY A 579 27.39 -0.31 -5.67
C GLY A 579 27.24 -0.87 -7.08
N VAL A 580 28.37 -1.06 -7.78
CA VAL A 580 28.42 -1.63 -9.13
C VAL A 580 29.20 -2.93 -9.06
N PHE A 581 28.49 -4.05 -9.18
CA PHE A 581 29.07 -5.37 -9.08
C PHE A 581 29.21 -5.98 -10.47
N SER A 582 30.39 -6.51 -10.77
CA SER A 582 30.65 -7.19 -12.04
C SER A 582 31.51 -8.42 -11.86
N ASN A 583 31.53 -9.30 -12.87
CA ASN A 583 32.44 -10.43 -12.95
C ASN A 583 33.37 -10.22 -14.14
N SER A 584 34.67 -10.22 -13.87
CA SER A 584 35.71 -10.03 -14.89
C SER A 584 35.77 -11.17 -15.90
N GLY A 585 35.23 -12.35 -15.55
CA GLY A 585 35.31 -13.57 -16.34
C GLY A 585 36.70 -14.21 -16.35
N THR A 586 37.63 -13.71 -15.53
CA THR A 586 39.03 -14.16 -15.49
C THR A 586 39.26 -15.31 -14.52
N ASP A 587 38.45 -15.44 -13.47
CA ASP A 587 38.51 -16.53 -12.50
C ASP A 587 37.41 -17.57 -12.74
N PRO A 588 37.73 -18.78 -13.24
CA PRO A 588 36.74 -19.83 -13.47
C PRO A 588 35.97 -20.25 -12.23
N ARG A 589 36.51 -20.01 -11.02
CA ARG A 589 35.81 -20.31 -9.76
C ARG A 589 34.60 -19.40 -9.55
N MET A 590 34.57 -18.24 -10.21
CA MET A 590 33.50 -17.25 -10.13
C MET A 590 32.46 -17.43 -11.24
N ASP A 591 32.55 -18.45 -12.10
CA ASP A 591 31.62 -18.64 -13.22
C ASP A 591 30.16 -18.77 -12.79
N ARG A 592 29.91 -19.28 -11.58
CA ARG A 592 28.59 -19.40 -10.94
C ARG A 592 28.41 -18.46 -9.74
N ALA A 593 29.18 -17.38 -9.68
CA ALA A 593 29.10 -16.46 -8.55
C ALA A 593 27.72 -15.78 -8.46
N GLU A 594 27.29 -15.56 -7.23
CA GLU A 594 26.01 -14.96 -6.88
C GLU A 594 26.27 -13.86 -5.86
N LEU A 595 25.68 -12.69 -6.07
CA LEU A 595 25.79 -11.56 -5.14
C LEU A 595 24.68 -11.63 -4.10
N PHE A 596 24.99 -11.31 -2.85
CA PHE A 596 24.07 -11.25 -1.71
C PHE A 596 24.29 -9.96 -0.93
N TYR A 597 23.23 -9.31 -0.45
CA TYR A 597 23.32 -8.36 0.65
C TYR A 597 23.25 -9.15 1.97
N ARG A 598 24.35 -9.26 2.71
CA ARG A 598 24.50 -10.21 3.83
C ARG A 598 24.15 -11.64 3.38
N ASP A 599 22.98 -12.14 3.77
CA ASP A 599 22.47 -13.47 3.39
C ASP A 599 21.31 -13.42 2.40
N GLN A 600 20.98 -12.24 1.89
CA GLN A 600 19.87 -11.95 1.01
C GLN A 600 20.35 -11.89 -0.47
N PHE A 601 20.02 -12.90 -1.29
CA PHE A 601 20.48 -13.05 -2.69
C PHE A 601 20.08 -11.87 -3.59
N TRP A 602 21.02 -11.08 -4.06
CA TRP A 602 20.71 -9.90 -4.86
C TRP A 602 20.60 -10.15 -6.36
N GLY A 603 21.45 -11.03 -6.90
CA GLY A 603 21.49 -11.28 -8.33
C GLY A 603 22.63 -12.19 -8.72
N LYS A 604 22.54 -12.73 -9.94
CA LYS A 604 23.63 -13.52 -10.50
C LYS A 604 24.80 -12.60 -10.84
N LEU A 605 26.00 -13.06 -10.52
CA LEU A 605 27.27 -12.38 -10.77
C LEU A 605 28.25 -13.37 -11.41
N GLY A 606 27.74 -14.32 -12.19
CA GLY A 606 28.52 -15.33 -12.88
C GLY A 606 29.19 -14.77 -14.13
N LYS A 607 29.91 -15.64 -14.84
CA LYS A 607 30.63 -15.25 -16.05
C LYS A 607 29.64 -14.89 -17.16
N GLY A 608 29.74 -13.64 -17.63
CA GLY A 608 28.86 -13.11 -18.67
C GLY A 608 27.49 -12.61 -18.16
N ASP A 609 27.24 -12.66 -16.85
CA ASP A 609 26.04 -12.06 -16.27
C ASP A 609 26.09 -10.51 -16.30
N PRO A 610 24.93 -9.83 -16.35
CA PRO A 610 24.87 -8.38 -16.39
C PRO A 610 25.48 -7.71 -15.15
N VAL A 611 26.08 -6.53 -15.34
CA VAL A 611 26.53 -5.68 -14.23
C VAL A 611 25.36 -5.30 -13.33
N LEU A 612 25.48 -5.60 -12.04
CA LEU A 612 24.46 -5.28 -11.05
C LEU A 612 24.74 -3.90 -10.45
N LYS A 613 23.79 -2.97 -10.59
CA LYS A 613 23.85 -1.64 -9.97
C LYS A 613 22.83 -1.57 -8.84
N VAL A 614 23.29 -1.20 -7.65
CA VAL A 614 22.47 -1.23 -6.43
C VAL A 614 22.64 0.07 -5.66
N ASN A 615 21.57 0.51 -5.01
CA ASN A 615 21.68 1.55 -3.99
C ASN A 615 22.13 0.86 -2.70
N THR A 616 23.19 1.37 -2.09
CA THR A 616 23.79 0.84 -0.87
C THR A 616 24.29 1.98 0.01
N TYR A 617 24.67 1.69 1.24
CA TYR A 617 25.02 2.71 2.24
C TYR A 617 26.22 2.27 3.09
N GLN A 618 26.81 3.20 3.86
CA GLN A 618 27.87 2.90 4.83
C GLN A 618 27.55 1.65 5.66
N GLY A 619 28.51 0.73 5.78
CA GLY A 619 28.39 -0.49 6.56
C GLY A 619 27.50 -1.58 5.93
N HIS A 620 26.99 -1.37 4.72
CA HIS A 620 26.33 -2.45 3.98
C HIS A 620 27.36 -3.52 3.60
N VAL A 621 27.04 -4.77 3.94
CA VAL A 621 27.90 -5.92 3.66
C VAL A 621 27.33 -6.73 2.51
N TRP A 622 28.11 -6.88 1.44
CA TRP A 622 27.78 -7.63 0.25
C TRP A 622 28.64 -8.88 0.15
N ASN A 623 28.01 -10.04 0.15
CA ASN A 623 28.68 -11.33 0.03
C ASN A 623 28.55 -11.87 -1.39
N VAL A 624 29.65 -12.34 -1.96
CA VAL A 624 29.62 -13.19 -3.14
C VAL A 624 29.65 -14.62 -2.67
N LYS A 625 28.68 -15.42 -3.10
CA LYS A 625 28.65 -16.85 -2.85
C LYS A 625 28.86 -17.63 -4.14
N VAL A 626 29.58 -18.75 -4.04
CA VAL A 626 29.68 -19.77 -5.10
C VAL A 626 29.30 -21.09 -4.44
N ASP A 627 28.33 -21.78 -5.03
CA ASP A 627 27.78 -23.05 -4.52
C ASP A 627 27.39 -22.96 -3.03
N GLY A 628 26.81 -21.82 -2.63
CA GLY A 628 26.32 -21.56 -1.26
C GLY A 628 27.38 -21.10 -0.26
N ASN A 629 28.67 -21.11 -0.60
CA ASN A 629 29.75 -20.67 0.28
C ASN A 629 30.15 -19.22 -0.03
N ILE A 630 30.34 -18.40 1.01
CA ILE A 630 30.86 -17.03 0.84
C ILE A 630 32.31 -17.12 0.38
N VAL A 631 32.58 -16.62 -0.83
CA VAL A 631 33.91 -16.56 -1.43
C VAL A 631 34.51 -15.16 -1.43
N LYS A 632 33.67 -14.12 -1.28
CA LYS A 632 34.12 -12.74 -1.15
C LYS A 632 33.10 -11.93 -0.35
N THR A 633 33.59 -10.94 0.38
CA THR A 633 32.75 -9.99 1.13
C THR A 633 33.27 -8.58 0.88
N TRP A 634 32.35 -7.66 0.61
CA TRP A 634 32.62 -6.23 0.54
C TRP A 634 31.78 -5.52 1.58
N GLU A 635 32.43 -4.69 2.39
CA GLU A 635 31.73 -3.73 3.23
C GLU A 635 31.83 -2.36 2.57
N ILE A 636 30.68 -1.72 2.41
CA ILE A 636 30.58 -0.41 1.77
C ILE A 636 31.05 0.66 2.75
N SER A 637 31.96 1.51 2.29
CA SER A 637 32.47 2.65 3.06
C SER A 637 32.36 3.94 2.25
N GLU A 638 31.79 5.00 2.82
CA GLU A 638 31.69 6.35 2.27
C GLU A 638 33.07 6.93 1.92
N GLU A 639 34.12 6.48 2.62
CA GLU A 639 35.52 6.83 2.29
C GLU A 639 35.92 6.38 0.87
N ASN A 640 35.25 5.37 0.33
CA ASN A 640 35.48 4.85 -1.03
C ASN A 640 34.62 5.56 -2.09
N GLY A 641 33.91 6.63 -1.73
CA GLY A 641 33.12 7.47 -2.64
C GLY A 641 31.69 6.98 -2.91
N GLU A 642 30.93 7.86 -3.59
CA GLU A 642 29.48 7.68 -3.90
C GLU A 642 29.19 6.60 -4.96
N LYS A 643 30.22 6.08 -5.63
CA LYS A 643 30.11 4.95 -6.55
C LYS A 643 31.28 4.00 -6.31
N GLN A 644 30.98 2.74 -5.99
CA GLN A 644 31.96 1.72 -5.68
C GLN A 644 31.85 0.59 -6.68
N GLU A 645 32.95 0.31 -7.37
CA GLU A 645 33.02 -0.78 -8.36
C GLU A 645 33.67 -2.01 -7.72
N MET A 646 32.93 -3.11 -7.69
CA MET A 646 33.27 -4.34 -6.99
C MET A 646 33.26 -5.49 -7.99
N THR A 647 34.46 -5.90 -8.39
CA THR A 647 34.64 -6.93 -9.41
C THR A 647 35.16 -8.23 -8.80
N VAL A 648 34.57 -9.35 -9.20
CA VAL A 648 35.08 -10.71 -8.94
C VAL A 648 35.85 -11.29 -10.11
#